data_AF-A0A1Y1RGM0-F1
#
_entry.id   AF-A0A1Y1RGM0-F1
#
_cell.length_a   1.000
_cell.length_b   1.000
_cell.length_c   1.000
_cell.angle_alpha   90.00
_cell.angle_beta   90.00
_cell.angle_gamma   90.00
#
_symmetry.space_group_name_H-M   'P 1'
#
loop_
_entity.id
_entity.type
_entity.pdbx_description
1 polymer ?
#
loop_
_entity_poly.entity_id
_entity_poly.type
_entity_poly.pdbx_seq_one_letter_code
_entity_poly.pdbx_strand_id
1 'polypeptide(L)'
;MKFKLIFIAFLIHITSMIAAATIINVPDDYSSIQAAINSSSTGDTILVQPGTYSSISFNGKAITVASLLLTNGNEDYVGQTIISGYSSNRCARFNSNETANSVLIGFTLTNGSHDYGAGIYCYNGASPTLRNLIINNNHGNAGDSYGGAMCLMSDASPTCSDLVLTNNSAREGGAIYFHDNSDAIITNMTLANNSSTHGGAMLISYSSPVLYNTVMYGNSSSSVGGAVYVYNYSYPQFLHPTIFNNTSDGGGGVYCTDLHGQPTITNGIIWGNTPQSVLSYSASTPIITYSDIQEGTGESWFGTGCIDADPLFMSADNNDFHLTAASPCIDAGDPNSPLDPDGSVADMGAFYFTPTGFGTIAGVITSAESGQPISGATITVGYNEAVSADDGSYNFSDVAAGSYTLQVIADNYVTATEDVELAPDQTVIADVALDVDYTETDFLTYELEDSPEQQLYPNNEAPYGNTLEDLDWIEVVVAEDVEISGWEMTLTWSSLDYPGEGALWVVSPAGTEINTYNPPDTGMVEITLATDGFNGEMSAGTWEIFIIDSYNDGGHQITDAIMFVKYATYLPPENLTIEMLENNRASLSWDSPDPFGNRSLIGFHVFLDDSLIVETEDNTVIFENLVANQDYTAGVAVLYDNAQSDITTLTFTYQSIGIEEESEIQYATELIGNYPNPFNLYTTVAFSLKNASYVHLDIYNAVGQKVQTLIDGVWDAGSFTVEWDGTIDDGKPALSGVYFYQLKVGGRVETKKMVLIQ
;
A
#
# COMPACT_ATOMS: atom_id res chain seq x y z
N MET A 1 -10.48 -0.28 97.22
CA MET A 1 -10.42 0.41 95.90
C MET A 1 -9.93 -0.62 94.88
N LYS A 2 -10.83 -1.28 94.15
CA LYS A 2 -11.43 -0.91 92.85
C LYS A 2 -10.41 -0.90 91.68
N PHE A 3 -10.60 -1.90 90.79
CA PHE A 3 -10.44 -1.90 89.31
C PHE A 3 -9.02 -1.71 88.74
N LYS A 4 -8.58 -2.29 87.62
CA LYS A 4 -8.98 -3.33 86.63
C LYS A 4 -7.89 -3.19 85.55
N LEU A 5 -7.28 -4.27 85.05
CA LEU A 5 -7.32 -4.67 83.63
C LEU A 5 -6.43 -5.90 83.40
N ILE A 6 -7.06 -6.94 82.88
CA ILE A 6 -6.47 -8.13 82.28
C ILE A 6 -6.17 -7.80 80.82
N PHE A 7 -4.99 -8.16 80.30
CA PHE A 7 -4.85 -8.52 78.90
C PHE A 7 -3.89 -9.71 78.77
N ILE A 8 -4.48 -10.83 78.37
CA ILE A 8 -3.84 -12.06 77.92
C ILE A 8 -3.34 -11.79 76.50
N ALA A 9 -2.04 -11.90 76.27
CA ALA A 9 -1.48 -11.98 74.91
C ALA A 9 -1.22 -13.45 74.59
N PHE A 10 -2.18 -14.08 73.90
CA PHE A 10 -2.01 -15.35 73.22
C PHE A 10 -1.26 -15.04 71.92
N LEU A 11 0.05 -15.23 71.91
CA LEU A 11 0.89 -15.07 70.71
C LEU A 11 0.75 -16.34 69.86
N ILE A 12 -0.30 -16.43 69.05
CA ILE A 12 -0.40 -17.43 67.98
C ILE A 12 0.62 -17.02 66.92
N HIS A 13 1.70 -17.79 66.81
CA HIS A 13 2.59 -17.76 65.65
C HIS A 13 1.80 -18.26 64.44
N ILE A 14 1.22 -17.34 63.66
CA ILE A 14 0.88 -17.62 62.26
C ILE A 14 2.13 -17.30 61.47
N THR A 15 3.05 -18.27 61.39
CA THR A 15 4.01 -18.28 60.30
C THR A 15 3.23 -18.64 59.05
N SER A 16 2.86 -17.63 58.26
CA SER A 16 2.54 -17.83 56.85
C SER A 16 3.78 -18.45 56.21
N MET A 17 3.77 -19.78 56.06
CA MET A 17 4.66 -20.42 55.10
C MET A 17 4.15 -19.97 53.74
N ILE A 18 4.93 -19.15 53.05
CA ILE A 18 4.84 -19.06 51.60
C ILE A 18 5.20 -20.47 51.12
N ALA A 19 4.19 -21.27 50.77
CA ALA A 19 4.45 -22.52 50.07
C ALA A 19 5.14 -22.14 48.75
N ALA A 20 6.31 -22.71 48.48
CA ALA A 20 6.95 -22.53 47.19
C ALA A 20 6.01 -23.08 46.10
N ALA A 21 5.89 -22.36 44.99
CA ALA A 21 5.18 -22.84 43.81
C ALA A 21 5.68 -24.26 43.45
N THR A 22 4.76 -25.18 43.27
CA THR A 22 5.06 -26.58 42.93
C THR A 22 4.60 -26.91 41.52
N ILE A 23 5.23 -27.93 40.93
CA ILE A 23 4.80 -28.51 39.65
C ILE A 23 3.97 -29.76 39.96
N ILE A 24 2.74 -29.79 39.44
CA ILE A 24 1.79 -30.90 39.53
C ILE A 24 1.67 -31.52 38.13
N ASN A 25 2.04 -32.78 37.97
CA ASN A 25 2.04 -33.46 36.68
C ASN A 25 0.70 -34.17 36.43
N VAL A 26 0.11 -33.96 35.25
CA VAL A 26 -1.09 -34.66 34.81
C VAL A 26 -0.73 -35.52 33.60
N PRO A 27 -1.00 -36.84 33.60
CA PRO A 27 -1.85 -37.56 34.55
C PRO A 27 -1.16 -38.19 35.77
N ASP A 28 0.16 -38.04 35.93
CA ASP A 28 0.94 -38.82 36.91
C ASP A 28 0.56 -38.55 38.38
N ASP A 29 0.41 -37.29 38.78
CA ASP A 29 0.02 -36.90 40.14
C ASP A 29 -1.51 -36.88 40.31
N TYR A 30 -2.24 -36.52 39.25
CA TYR A 30 -3.71 -36.52 39.20
C TYR A 30 -4.21 -36.99 37.83
N SER A 31 -5.22 -37.85 37.82
CA SER A 31 -5.80 -38.40 36.58
C SER A 31 -6.56 -37.38 35.72
N SER A 32 -6.80 -36.17 36.20
CA SER A 32 -7.46 -35.10 35.43
C SER A 32 -6.93 -33.72 35.79
N ILE A 33 -6.99 -32.79 34.82
CA ILE A 33 -6.59 -31.39 35.01
C ILE A 33 -7.44 -30.75 36.11
N GLN A 34 -8.77 -30.97 36.11
CA GLN A 34 -9.62 -30.36 37.14
C GLN A 34 -9.28 -30.85 38.57
N ALA A 35 -8.89 -32.11 38.75
CA ALA A 35 -8.47 -32.61 40.05
C ALA A 35 -7.18 -31.92 40.53
N ALA A 36 -6.22 -31.71 39.63
CA ALA A 36 -5.00 -30.94 39.90
C ALA A 36 -5.31 -29.47 40.19
N ILE A 37 -6.24 -28.83 39.44
CA ILE A 37 -6.69 -27.46 39.73
C ILE A 37 -7.26 -27.41 41.14
N ASN A 38 -8.11 -28.36 41.52
CA ASN A 38 -8.74 -28.35 42.83
C ASN A 38 -7.73 -28.46 43.99
N SER A 39 -6.64 -29.21 43.81
CA SER A 39 -5.59 -29.37 44.84
C SER A 39 -4.52 -28.28 44.86
N SER A 40 -4.33 -27.55 43.75
CA SER A 40 -3.29 -26.52 43.62
C SER A 40 -3.46 -25.32 44.58
N SER A 41 -2.35 -24.66 44.88
CA SER A 41 -2.25 -23.39 45.60
C SER A 41 -1.77 -22.29 44.65
N THR A 42 -1.94 -21.02 45.05
CA THR A 42 -1.45 -19.87 44.27
C THR A 42 0.02 -20.02 43.88
N GLY A 43 0.33 -19.81 42.61
CA GLY A 43 1.66 -19.92 42.03
C GLY A 43 2.01 -21.31 41.50
N ASP A 44 1.24 -22.36 41.81
CA ASP A 44 1.51 -23.70 41.28
C ASP A 44 1.39 -23.75 39.75
N THR A 45 2.15 -24.67 39.16
CA THR A 45 2.07 -25.03 37.74
C THR A 45 1.54 -26.44 37.59
N ILE A 46 0.46 -26.60 36.85
CA ILE A 46 -0.09 -27.88 36.42
C ILE A 46 0.48 -28.16 35.04
N LEU A 47 1.43 -29.10 34.96
CA LEU A 47 2.10 -29.48 33.73
C LEU A 47 1.43 -30.73 33.14
N VAL A 48 0.84 -30.58 31.96
CA VAL A 48 -0.04 -31.57 31.35
C VAL A 48 0.65 -32.29 30.20
N GLN A 49 0.70 -33.62 30.26
CA GLN A 49 1.21 -34.48 29.21
C GLN A 49 0.23 -34.55 28.02
N PRO A 50 0.72 -34.86 26.80
CA PRO A 50 -0.12 -35.15 25.64
C PRO A 50 -1.30 -36.07 25.94
N GLY A 51 -2.48 -35.71 25.43
CA GLY A 51 -3.72 -36.44 25.69
C GLY A 51 -4.96 -35.57 25.52
N THR A 52 -6.13 -36.18 25.66
CA THR A 52 -7.42 -35.48 25.63
C THR A 52 -8.05 -35.48 27.01
N TYR A 53 -8.41 -34.29 27.49
CA TYR A 53 -8.92 -34.05 28.82
C TYR A 53 -10.29 -33.36 28.75
N SER A 54 -11.11 -33.57 29.77
CA SER A 54 -12.42 -32.92 29.88
C SER A 54 -12.30 -31.43 30.22
N SER A 55 -13.42 -30.72 30.03
CA SER A 55 -13.65 -29.32 30.45
C SER A 55 -13.07 -28.96 31.82
N ILE A 56 -12.56 -27.72 31.94
CA ILE A 56 -11.92 -27.20 33.15
C ILE A 56 -12.50 -25.85 33.61
N SER A 57 -12.34 -25.57 34.90
CA SER A 57 -12.67 -24.31 35.57
C SER A 57 -11.53 -23.92 36.51
N PHE A 58 -11.02 -22.71 36.39
CA PHE A 58 -9.90 -22.21 37.20
C PHE A 58 -10.31 -21.91 38.66
N ASN A 59 -11.59 -21.70 38.93
CA ASN A 59 -12.14 -21.48 40.28
C ASN A 59 -11.46 -20.31 41.02
N GLY A 60 -11.10 -19.25 40.31
CA GLY A 60 -10.45 -18.05 40.88
C GLY A 60 -8.98 -18.26 41.25
N LYS A 61 -8.35 -19.38 40.84
CA LYS A 61 -6.97 -19.68 41.22
C LYS A 61 -5.96 -18.98 40.31
N ALA A 62 -5.01 -18.28 40.93
CA ALA A 62 -3.82 -17.73 40.30
C ALA A 62 -2.75 -18.84 40.16
N ILE A 63 -2.91 -19.68 39.14
CA ILE A 63 -2.06 -20.85 38.83
C ILE A 63 -1.77 -20.88 37.32
N THR A 64 -0.74 -21.60 36.94
CA THR A 64 -0.44 -21.89 35.53
C THR A 64 -0.93 -23.28 35.17
N VAL A 65 -1.77 -23.42 34.15
CA VAL A 65 -2.12 -24.70 33.52
C VAL A 65 -1.44 -24.70 32.15
N ALA A 66 -0.48 -25.61 31.97
CA ALA A 66 0.41 -25.61 30.82
C ALA A 66 0.56 -27.01 30.21
N SER A 67 0.67 -27.10 28.90
CA SER A 67 1.25 -28.29 28.26
C SER A 67 2.79 -28.27 28.37
N LEU A 68 3.42 -29.31 27.82
CA LEU A 68 4.89 -29.40 27.72
C LEU A 68 5.52 -28.34 26.82
N LEU A 69 4.74 -27.52 26.10
CA LEU A 69 5.24 -26.33 25.42
C LEU A 69 6.05 -25.45 26.39
N LEU A 70 5.55 -25.26 27.62
CA LEU A 70 6.15 -24.36 28.60
C LEU A 70 7.59 -24.75 28.98
N THR A 71 7.91 -26.04 29.00
CA THR A 71 9.23 -26.53 29.44
C THR A 71 10.17 -26.87 28.29
N ASN A 72 9.61 -27.16 27.10
CA ASN A 72 10.39 -27.71 25.99
C ASN A 72 10.45 -26.77 24.78
N GLY A 73 9.58 -25.75 24.71
CA GLY A 73 9.49 -24.84 23.57
C GLY A 73 9.00 -25.48 22.27
N ASN A 74 8.59 -26.75 22.27
CA ASN A 74 8.07 -27.43 21.08
C ASN A 74 6.56 -27.17 20.93
N GLU A 75 6.19 -26.49 19.84
CA GLU A 75 4.81 -26.15 19.49
C GLU A 75 3.94 -27.36 19.13
N ASP A 76 4.53 -28.51 18.78
CA ASP A 76 3.77 -29.76 18.54
C ASP A 76 2.88 -30.14 19.73
N TYR A 77 3.29 -29.76 20.95
CA TYR A 77 2.52 -30.05 22.16
C TYR A 77 1.17 -29.35 22.21
N VAL A 78 0.98 -28.23 21.49
CA VAL A 78 -0.30 -27.52 21.41
C VAL A 78 -1.36 -28.41 20.76
N GLY A 79 -1.01 -29.06 19.64
CA GLY A 79 -1.91 -29.98 18.92
C GLY A 79 -2.09 -31.33 19.62
N GLN A 80 -1.16 -31.72 20.49
CA GLN A 80 -1.19 -33.01 21.18
C GLN A 80 -1.87 -32.96 22.56
N THR A 81 -2.08 -31.78 23.12
CA THR A 81 -2.65 -31.60 24.47
C THR A 81 -3.99 -30.88 24.37
N ILE A 82 -5.08 -31.65 24.50
CA ILE A 82 -6.42 -31.24 24.09
C ILE A 82 -7.34 -31.13 25.30
N ILE A 83 -8.07 -30.02 25.41
CA ILE A 83 -9.23 -29.88 26.30
C ILE A 83 -10.49 -29.95 25.43
N SER A 84 -11.32 -30.96 25.65
CA SER A 84 -12.53 -31.22 24.85
C SER A 84 -13.80 -30.91 25.64
N GLY A 85 -14.71 -30.16 25.02
CA GLY A 85 -16.07 -29.94 25.52
C GLY A 85 -17.04 -31.10 25.28
N TYR A 86 -16.62 -32.12 24.51
CA TYR A 86 -17.42 -33.31 24.14
C TYR A 86 -18.85 -32.96 23.67
N SER A 87 -18.97 -31.93 22.85
CA SER A 87 -20.21 -31.44 22.21
C SER A 87 -21.34 -31.14 23.19
N SER A 88 -21.03 -30.88 24.46
CA SER A 88 -22.04 -30.69 25.51
C SER A 88 -21.62 -29.71 26.61
N ASN A 89 -20.34 -29.34 26.65
CA ASN A 89 -19.78 -28.41 27.60
C ASN A 89 -18.90 -27.39 26.87
N ARG A 90 -18.52 -26.35 27.61
CA ARG A 90 -17.41 -25.48 27.21
C ARG A 90 -16.07 -26.19 27.42
N CYS A 91 -14.99 -25.72 26.80
CA CYS A 91 -13.65 -26.25 27.09
C CYS A 91 -13.06 -25.66 28.38
N ALA A 92 -13.04 -24.34 28.56
CA ALA A 92 -12.49 -23.69 29.75
C ALA A 92 -13.38 -22.55 30.28
N ARG A 93 -13.29 -22.29 31.59
CA ARG A 93 -14.09 -21.27 32.28
C ARG A 93 -13.26 -20.45 33.28
N PHE A 94 -13.45 -19.13 33.20
CA PHE A 94 -12.92 -18.12 34.10
C PHE A 94 -14.08 -17.19 34.51
N ASN A 95 -14.54 -17.28 35.75
CA ASN A 95 -15.73 -16.54 36.20
C ASN A 95 -15.76 -16.26 37.71
N SER A 96 -14.60 -16.33 38.35
CA SER A 96 -14.43 -16.26 39.80
C SER A 96 -13.29 -15.30 40.19
N ASN A 97 -13.18 -14.18 39.47
CA ASN A 97 -12.16 -13.13 39.63
C ASN A 97 -10.72 -13.62 39.35
N GLU A 98 -10.54 -14.49 38.36
CA GLU A 98 -9.21 -14.82 37.84
C GLU A 98 -8.46 -13.57 37.35
N THR A 99 -7.14 -13.54 37.55
CA THR A 99 -6.27 -12.41 37.18
C THR A 99 -5.26 -12.87 36.14
N ALA A 100 -4.36 -12.00 35.66
CA ALA A 100 -3.29 -12.37 34.73
C ALA A 100 -2.39 -13.52 35.26
N ASN A 101 -2.38 -13.78 36.57
CA ASN A 101 -1.68 -14.92 37.17
C ASN A 101 -2.42 -16.26 37.00
N SER A 102 -3.63 -16.25 36.45
CA SER A 102 -4.39 -17.43 36.01
C SER A 102 -4.05 -17.68 34.55
N VAL A 103 -3.08 -18.55 34.29
CA VAL A 103 -2.48 -18.73 32.97
C VAL A 103 -2.94 -20.05 32.35
N LEU A 104 -3.42 -20.01 31.11
CA LEU A 104 -3.66 -21.19 30.28
C LEU A 104 -2.74 -21.13 29.05
N ILE A 105 -1.89 -22.14 28.87
CA ILE A 105 -0.88 -22.15 27.82
C ILE A 105 -0.71 -23.48 27.11
N GLY A 106 -0.66 -23.45 25.77
CA GLY A 106 -0.18 -24.55 24.96
C GLY A 106 -1.18 -25.68 24.74
N PHE A 107 -2.47 -25.37 24.56
CA PHE A 107 -3.53 -26.38 24.40
C PHE A 107 -4.34 -26.17 23.12
N THR A 108 -4.89 -27.27 22.62
CA THR A 108 -6.03 -27.23 21.70
C THR A 108 -7.34 -27.34 22.49
N LEU A 109 -8.29 -26.42 22.28
CA LEU A 109 -9.61 -26.41 22.89
C LEU A 109 -10.67 -26.67 21.80
N THR A 110 -11.36 -27.79 21.89
CA THR A 110 -12.22 -28.25 20.78
C THR A 110 -13.50 -28.96 21.21
N ASN A 111 -14.43 -29.12 20.26
CA ASN A 111 -15.72 -29.78 20.44
C ASN A 111 -16.51 -29.19 21.61
N GLY A 112 -16.39 -27.88 21.85
CA GLY A 112 -17.23 -27.14 22.77
C GLY A 112 -18.64 -26.98 22.22
N SER A 113 -19.67 -27.10 23.06
CA SER A 113 -21.05 -26.75 22.72
C SER A 113 -21.72 -25.99 23.86
N HIS A 114 -21.86 -24.67 23.74
CA HIS A 114 -22.53 -23.84 24.75
C HIS A 114 -22.92 -22.45 24.24
N ASP A 115 -23.99 -21.88 24.80
CA ASP A 115 -24.52 -20.54 24.52
C ASP A 115 -23.55 -19.35 24.76
N TYR A 116 -22.49 -19.48 25.55
CA TYR A 116 -21.54 -18.35 25.74
C TYR A 116 -20.13 -18.91 25.74
N GLY A 117 -19.28 -18.66 24.75
CA GLY A 117 -17.89 -19.09 24.80
C GLY A 117 -17.77 -20.61 24.85
N ALA A 118 -18.15 -21.29 23.76
CA ALA A 118 -18.10 -22.74 23.71
C ALA A 118 -16.66 -23.28 23.83
N GLY A 119 -15.65 -22.55 23.37
CA GLY A 119 -14.26 -22.77 23.75
C GLY A 119 -13.97 -22.25 25.17
N ILE A 120 -13.87 -20.93 25.32
CA ILE A 120 -13.52 -20.25 26.56
C ILE A 120 -14.59 -19.23 26.93
N TYR A 121 -14.98 -19.22 28.20
CA TYR A 121 -15.86 -18.20 28.76
C TYR A 121 -15.14 -17.42 29.86
N CYS A 122 -15.00 -16.10 29.68
CA CYS A 122 -14.51 -15.17 30.69
C CYS A 122 -15.64 -14.23 31.12
N TYR A 123 -15.86 -14.12 32.43
CA TYR A 123 -16.98 -13.37 32.99
C TYR A 123 -16.65 -12.72 34.33
N ASN A 124 -17.34 -11.61 34.64
CA ASN A 124 -17.36 -10.99 35.97
C ASN A 124 -15.95 -10.63 36.47
N GLY A 125 -15.28 -9.74 35.74
CA GLY A 125 -13.94 -9.24 36.08
C GLY A 125 -12.79 -10.21 35.80
N ALA A 126 -13.09 -11.43 35.30
CA ALA A 126 -12.06 -12.42 35.04
C ALA A 126 -11.13 -11.97 33.89
N SER A 127 -9.86 -11.81 34.20
CA SER A 127 -8.84 -11.29 33.29
C SER A 127 -7.62 -12.23 33.24
N PRO A 128 -7.79 -13.49 32.80
CA PRO A 128 -6.70 -14.49 32.72
C PRO A 128 -5.69 -14.16 31.62
N THR A 129 -4.54 -14.83 31.66
CA THR A 129 -3.59 -14.86 30.53
C THR A 129 -3.80 -16.12 29.71
N LEU A 130 -4.04 -15.95 28.42
CA LEU A 130 -4.29 -17.01 27.44
C LEU A 130 -3.20 -16.98 26.38
N ARG A 131 -2.42 -18.05 26.23
CA ARG A 131 -1.24 -18.02 25.37
C ARG A 131 -1.04 -19.29 24.56
N ASN A 132 -0.66 -19.18 23.28
CA ASN A 132 -0.33 -20.34 22.44
C ASN A 132 -1.45 -21.39 22.45
N LEU A 133 -2.69 -20.98 22.12
CA LEU A 133 -3.85 -21.87 22.10
C LEU A 133 -4.43 -21.99 20.70
N ILE A 134 -4.84 -23.21 20.35
CA ILE A 134 -5.69 -23.48 19.19
C ILE A 134 -7.11 -23.67 19.71
N ILE A 135 -8.05 -22.79 19.37
CA ILE A 135 -9.45 -22.92 19.77
C ILE A 135 -10.26 -23.21 18.51
N ASN A 136 -10.62 -24.48 18.30
CA ASN A 136 -11.21 -24.90 17.03
C ASN A 136 -12.45 -25.79 17.15
N ASN A 137 -13.34 -25.72 16.17
CA ASN A 137 -14.56 -26.54 16.11
C ASN A 137 -15.40 -26.44 17.40
N ASN A 138 -15.60 -25.23 17.90
CA ASN A 138 -16.49 -24.95 19.02
C ASN A 138 -17.74 -24.23 18.51
N HIS A 139 -18.90 -24.68 18.99
CA HIS A 139 -20.19 -24.27 18.45
C HIS A 139 -21.10 -23.71 19.54
N GLY A 140 -21.67 -22.54 19.30
CA GLY A 140 -22.81 -22.02 20.03
C GLY A 140 -24.04 -22.90 19.79
N ASN A 141 -24.85 -23.15 20.83
CA ASN A 141 -26.11 -23.85 20.62
C ASN A 141 -27.08 -22.98 19.80
N ALA A 142 -28.04 -23.62 19.13
CA ALA A 142 -29.05 -22.92 18.34
C ALA A 142 -29.86 -21.94 19.22
N GLY A 143 -29.92 -20.66 18.81
CA GLY A 143 -30.55 -19.58 19.57
C GLY A 143 -29.57 -18.44 19.87
N ASP A 144 -29.67 -17.86 21.07
CA ASP A 144 -28.85 -16.73 21.55
C ASP A 144 -27.47 -17.20 22.01
N SER A 145 -26.61 -17.57 21.06
CA SER A 145 -25.23 -17.95 21.34
C SER A 145 -24.21 -16.84 21.05
N TYR A 146 -23.23 -16.70 21.92
CA TYR A 146 -22.23 -15.62 21.91
C TYR A 146 -20.83 -16.21 21.92
N GLY A 147 -20.01 -15.90 20.92
CA GLY A 147 -18.61 -16.30 20.86
C GLY A 147 -18.42 -17.82 20.77
N GLY A 148 -18.32 -18.37 19.56
CA GLY A 148 -18.09 -19.81 19.39
C GLY A 148 -16.79 -20.26 20.05
N ALA A 149 -15.72 -19.50 19.83
CA ALA A 149 -14.43 -19.72 20.46
C ALA A 149 -14.36 -19.08 21.85
N MET A 150 -14.63 -17.78 21.95
CA MET A 150 -14.43 -17.00 23.17
C MET A 150 -15.59 -16.03 23.41
N CYS A 151 -16.06 -15.96 24.64
CA CYS A 151 -17.04 -14.97 25.06
C CYS A 151 -16.52 -14.20 26.28
N LEU A 152 -16.43 -12.88 26.15
CA LEU A 152 -15.86 -11.95 27.10
C LEU A 152 -16.93 -10.95 27.50
N MET A 153 -17.37 -11.01 28.76
CA MET A 153 -18.46 -10.19 29.26
C MET A 153 -18.27 -9.74 30.70
N SER A 154 -18.84 -8.60 31.04
CA SER A 154 -18.90 -8.03 32.39
C SER A 154 -17.50 -7.82 32.98
N ASP A 155 -16.78 -6.85 32.42
CA ASP A 155 -15.43 -6.44 32.82
C ASP A 155 -14.35 -7.52 32.64
N ALA A 156 -14.58 -8.49 31.75
CA ALA A 156 -13.66 -9.60 31.52
C ALA A 156 -12.62 -9.24 30.45
N SER A 157 -11.40 -8.87 30.88
CA SER A 157 -10.36 -8.36 29.98
C SER A 157 -9.13 -9.27 30.00
N PRO A 158 -9.18 -10.47 29.40
CA PRO A 158 -8.02 -11.35 29.33
C PRO A 158 -6.87 -10.71 28.53
N THR A 159 -5.64 -11.13 28.82
CA THR A 159 -4.49 -10.87 27.95
C THR A 159 -4.25 -12.10 27.09
N CYS A 160 -4.26 -11.92 25.78
CA CYS A 160 -4.17 -13.01 24.82
C CYS A 160 -2.94 -12.84 23.93
N SER A 161 -2.15 -13.91 23.75
CA SER A 161 -1.09 -13.94 22.74
C SER A 161 -1.00 -15.26 21.99
N ASP A 162 -0.74 -15.20 20.70
CA ASP A 162 -0.47 -16.37 19.85
C ASP A 162 -1.65 -17.35 19.85
N LEU A 163 -2.84 -16.84 19.51
CA LEU A 163 -4.08 -17.61 19.52
C LEU A 163 -4.57 -17.88 18.09
N VAL A 164 -4.97 -19.12 17.83
CA VAL A 164 -5.52 -19.56 16.54
C VAL A 164 -6.95 -20.05 16.74
N LEU A 165 -7.92 -19.23 16.33
CA LEU A 165 -9.35 -19.47 16.49
C LEU A 165 -9.96 -19.87 15.14
N THR A 166 -10.23 -21.16 14.95
CA THR A 166 -10.64 -21.67 13.63
C THR A 166 -11.89 -22.54 13.63
N ASN A 167 -12.73 -22.41 12.61
CA ASN A 167 -13.92 -23.24 12.44
C ASN A 167 -14.89 -23.18 13.64
N ASN A 168 -14.96 -22.04 14.32
CA ASN A 168 -15.92 -21.84 15.41
C ASN A 168 -17.19 -21.17 14.86
N SER A 169 -18.31 -21.40 15.55
CA SER A 169 -19.57 -20.78 15.15
C SER A 169 -20.40 -20.37 16.34
N ALA A 170 -21.09 -19.23 16.25
CA ALA A 170 -22.11 -18.79 17.19
C ALA A 170 -23.06 -17.82 16.48
N ARG A 171 -24.17 -17.43 17.12
CA ARG A 171 -25.06 -16.43 16.53
C ARG A 171 -24.39 -15.05 16.47
N GLU A 172 -23.77 -14.65 17.57
CA GLU A 172 -23.10 -13.35 17.73
C GLU A 172 -21.60 -13.57 17.93
N GLY A 173 -20.77 -13.10 17.00
CA GLY A 173 -19.32 -13.32 17.03
C GLY A 173 -18.96 -14.80 16.81
N GLY A 174 -18.68 -15.21 15.58
CA GLY A 174 -18.45 -16.62 15.26
C GLY A 174 -17.26 -17.20 16.03
N ALA A 175 -16.20 -16.41 16.16
CA ALA A 175 -15.10 -16.72 17.06
C ALA A 175 -15.25 -16.00 18.41
N ILE A 176 -15.20 -14.65 18.41
CA ILE A 176 -15.13 -13.86 19.65
C ILE A 176 -16.33 -12.92 19.78
N TYR A 177 -16.88 -12.87 21.00
CA TYR A 177 -17.88 -11.88 21.40
C TYR A 177 -17.37 -11.04 22.56
N PHE A 178 -17.33 -9.71 22.39
CA PHE A 178 -16.99 -8.72 23.42
C PHE A 178 -18.22 -7.96 23.89
N HIS A 179 -18.38 -7.84 25.21
CA HIS A 179 -19.48 -7.09 25.82
C HIS A 179 -19.17 -6.52 27.20
N ASP A 180 -19.90 -5.49 27.61
CA ASP A 180 -19.86 -4.87 28.95
C ASP A 180 -18.42 -4.59 29.44
N ASN A 181 -17.74 -3.62 28.81
CA ASN A 181 -16.44 -3.12 29.25
C ASN A 181 -15.34 -4.20 29.32
N SER A 182 -15.36 -5.12 28.34
CA SER A 182 -14.40 -6.21 28.23
C SER A 182 -13.29 -5.84 27.24
N ASP A 183 -12.33 -5.05 27.71
CA ASP A 183 -11.32 -4.39 26.87
C ASP A 183 -10.02 -5.19 26.86
N ALA A 184 -10.07 -6.39 26.26
CA ALA A 184 -8.91 -7.28 26.18
C ALA A 184 -7.76 -6.69 25.36
N ILE A 185 -6.54 -7.07 25.71
CA ILE A 185 -5.33 -6.82 24.90
C ILE A 185 -4.96 -8.14 24.21
N ILE A 186 -4.89 -8.09 22.89
CA ILE A 186 -4.66 -9.25 22.04
C ILE A 186 -3.48 -8.97 21.12
N THR A 187 -2.53 -9.90 21.06
CA THR A 187 -1.38 -9.85 20.15
C THR A 187 -1.26 -11.16 19.38
N ASN A 188 -0.94 -11.11 18.08
CA ASN A 188 -0.71 -12.31 17.25
C ASN A 188 -1.91 -13.27 17.29
N MET A 189 -3.02 -12.86 16.70
CA MET A 189 -4.24 -13.66 16.67
C MET A 189 -4.65 -14.00 15.25
N THR A 190 -4.95 -15.27 15.00
CA THR A 190 -5.54 -15.73 13.75
C THR A 190 -6.99 -16.14 13.98
N LEU A 191 -7.93 -15.52 13.27
CA LEU A 191 -9.34 -15.89 13.25
C LEU A 191 -9.70 -16.36 11.84
N ALA A 192 -9.86 -17.68 11.66
CA ALA A 192 -10.08 -18.24 10.33
C ALA A 192 -11.32 -19.14 10.22
N ASN A 193 -12.06 -19.00 9.12
CA ASN A 193 -13.18 -19.88 8.80
C ASN A 193 -14.25 -19.96 9.90
N ASN A 194 -14.45 -18.88 10.66
CA ASN A 194 -15.49 -18.82 11.68
C ASN A 194 -16.80 -18.33 11.05
N SER A 195 -17.93 -18.76 11.62
CA SER A 195 -19.26 -18.47 11.06
C SER A 195 -20.25 -17.93 12.09
N SER A 196 -21.05 -16.94 11.70
CA SER A 196 -22.08 -16.39 12.57
C SER A 196 -23.29 -15.79 11.84
N THR A 197 -24.21 -15.21 12.60
CA THR A 197 -25.24 -14.31 12.05
C THR A 197 -24.77 -12.86 12.01
N HIS A 198 -23.96 -12.42 12.96
CA HIS A 198 -23.32 -11.10 12.93
C HIS A 198 -21.88 -11.18 13.45
N GLY A 199 -20.92 -10.61 12.71
CA GLY A 199 -19.48 -10.68 13.04
C GLY A 199 -18.94 -12.10 12.88
N GLY A 200 -18.60 -12.52 11.66
CA GLY A 200 -18.18 -13.90 11.40
C GLY A 200 -16.93 -14.28 12.18
N ALA A 201 -15.94 -13.40 12.24
CA ALA A 201 -14.81 -13.54 13.16
C ALA A 201 -15.19 -13.04 14.55
N MET A 202 -15.61 -11.77 14.64
CA MET A 202 -15.81 -11.10 15.91
C MET A 202 -16.95 -10.08 15.92
N LEU A 203 -17.59 -9.97 17.08
CA LEU A 203 -18.57 -8.93 17.36
C LEU A 203 -18.16 -8.15 18.62
N ILE A 204 -18.22 -6.83 18.53
CA ILE A 204 -17.81 -5.90 19.59
C ILE A 204 -18.96 -4.94 19.93
N SER A 205 -19.39 -4.95 21.20
CA SER A 205 -20.44 -4.09 21.74
C SER A 205 -20.09 -3.60 23.14
N TYR A 206 -20.30 -2.32 23.46
CA TYR A 206 -19.95 -1.70 24.74
C TYR A 206 -18.52 -2.04 25.23
N SER A 207 -17.58 -2.25 24.31
CA SER A 207 -16.20 -2.64 24.62
C SER A 207 -15.25 -2.04 23.58
N SER A 208 -13.99 -1.85 23.96
CA SER A 208 -12.94 -1.23 23.14
C SER A 208 -11.63 -2.03 23.28
N PRO A 209 -11.59 -3.30 22.83
CA PRO A 209 -10.37 -4.11 22.84
C PRO A 209 -9.28 -3.52 21.94
N VAL A 210 -8.04 -3.88 22.23
CA VAL A 210 -6.86 -3.51 21.43
C VAL A 210 -6.22 -4.76 20.86
N LEU A 211 -6.10 -4.82 19.54
CA LEU A 211 -5.63 -5.97 18.77
C LEU A 211 -4.41 -5.58 17.94
N TYR A 212 -3.31 -6.30 18.12
CA TYR A 212 -2.06 -6.16 17.35
C TYR A 212 -1.82 -7.42 16.52
N ASN A 213 -1.35 -7.25 15.28
CA ASN A 213 -0.93 -8.33 14.39
C ASN A 213 -2.01 -9.42 14.28
N THR A 214 -3.20 -9.02 13.84
CA THR A 214 -4.36 -9.90 13.79
C THR A 214 -4.70 -10.27 12.35
N VAL A 215 -4.80 -11.57 12.07
CA VAL A 215 -5.17 -12.10 10.76
C VAL A 215 -6.60 -12.64 10.83
N MET A 216 -7.49 -12.12 9.99
CA MET A 216 -8.89 -12.55 9.89
C MET A 216 -9.21 -12.96 8.47
N TYR A 217 -9.42 -14.26 8.23
CA TYR A 217 -9.70 -14.72 6.87
C TYR A 217 -10.74 -15.83 6.74
N GLY A 218 -11.45 -15.83 5.60
CA GLY A 218 -12.46 -16.85 5.31
C GLY A 218 -13.63 -16.88 6.29
N ASN A 219 -13.80 -15.84 7.12
CA ASN A 219 -14.90 -15.78 8.08
C ASN A 219 -16.18 -15.36 7.35
N SER A 220 -17.32 -15.87 7.84
CA SER A 220 -18.61 -15.67 7.19
C SER A 220 -19.68 -15.24 8.20
N SER A 221 -20.54 -14.32 7.79
CA SER A 221 -21.70 -13.89 8.56
C SER A 221 -22.94 -13.95 7.67
N SER A 222 -24.05 -14.53 8.14
CA SER A 222 -25.29 -14.60 7.35
C SER A 222 -26.09 -13.28 7.34
N SER A 223 -25.56 -12.18 7.89
CA SER A 223 -26.22 -10.87 7.85
C SER A 223 -25.22 -9.72 7.70
N VAL A 224 -24.41 -9.42 8.71
CA VAL A 224 -23.46 -8.28 8.63
C VAL A 224 -22.12 -8.58 9.28
N GLY A 225 -21.07 -7.91 8.80
CA GLY A 225 -19.71 -8.03 9.33
C GLY A 225 -19.14 -9.43 9.12
N GLY A 226 -18.62 -9.72 7.93
CA GLY A 226 -18.05 -11.04 7.64
C GLY A 226 -16.85 -11.35 8.52
N ALA A 227 -15.95 -10.38 8.74
CA ALA A 227 -14.94 -10.46 9.79
C ALA A 227 -15.44 -9.79 11.08
N VAL A 228 -15.58 -8.47 11.05
CA VAL A 228 -15.76 -7.64 12.25
C VAL A 228 -17.10 -6.93 12.21
N TYR A 229 -17.84 -7.02 13.31
CA TYR A 229 -19.00 -6.18 13.56
C TYR A 229 -18.82 -5.32 14.80
N VAL A 230 -18.88 -3.99 14.65
CA VAL A 230 -18.74 -3.00 15.74
C VAL A 230 -20.02 -2.19 15.92
N TYR A 231 -20.55 -2.12 17.15
CA TYR A 231 -21.72 -1.29 17.49
C TYR A 231 -21.77 -0.92 18.97
N ASN A 232 -22.78 -0.15 19.39
CA ASN A 232 -23.04 0.23 20.78
C ASN A 232 -21.85 0.89 21.50
N TYR A 233 -21.46 2.09 21.08
CA TYR A 233 -20.43 2.91 21.76
C TYR A 233 -19.11 2.14 21.96
N SER A 234 -18.65 1.49 20.90
CA SER A 234 -17.43 0.67 20.90
C SER A 234 -16.36 1.30 20.03
N TYR A 235 -15.13 1.35 20.54
CA TYR A 235 -13.98 2.01 19.91
C TYR A 235 -12.76 1.09 19.87
N PRO A 236 -12.87 -0.12 19.28
CA PRO A 236 -11.74 -1.04 19.23
C PRO A 236 -10.59 -0.48 18.39
N GLN A 237 -9.38 -0.91 18.69
CA GLN A 237 -8.18 -0.55 17.95
C GLN A 237 -7.59 -1.78 17.30
N PHE A 238 -7.41 -1.73 15.99
CA PHE A 238 -6.73 -2.75 15.20
C PHE A 238 -5.44 -2.16 14.63
N LEU A 239 -4.32 -2.68 15.08
CA LEU A 239 -2.98 -2.28 14.68
C LEU A 239 -2.36 -3.44 13.92
N HIS A 240 -1.91 -3.19 12.69
CA HIS A 240 -1.38 -4.24 11.81
C HIS A 240 -2.38 -5.40 11.55
N PRO A 241 -3.67 -5.14 11.24
CA PRO A 241 -4.58 -6.23 10.87
C PRO A 241 -4.42 -6.65 9.40
N THR A 242 -4.59 -7.93 9.12
CA THR A 242 -4.89 -8.43 7.77
C THR A 242 -6.29 -9.03 7.77
N ILE A 243 -7.25 -8.37 7.11
CA ILE A 243 -8.66 -8.78 7.00
C ILE A 243 -8.93 -9.19 5.54
N PHE A 244 -8.90 -10.49 5.28
CA PHE A 244 -8.88 -11.02 3.91
C PHE A 244 -10.01 -12.01 3.61
N ASN A 245 -10.70 -11.86 2.48
CA ASN A 245 -11.64 -12.86 1.97
C ASN A 245 -12.72 -13.29 2.98
N ASN A 246 -13.30 -12.31 3.67
CA ASN A 246 -14.43 -12.53 4.57
C ASN A 246 -15.75 -12.18 3.87
N THR A 247 -16.83 -12.87 4.23
CA THR A 247 -18.10 -12.83 3.49
C THR A 247 -19.29 -12.49 4.38
N SER A 248 -20.20 -11.65 3.90
CA SER A 248 -21.50 -11.41 4.54
C SER A 248 -22.57 -10.94 3.55
N ASP A 249 -23.79 -10.63 4.02
CA ASP A 249 -24.78 -9.90 3.20
C ASP A 249 -24.51 -8.38 3.20
N GLY A 250 -23.67 -7.87 4.12
CA GLY A 250 -23.31 -6.45 4.22
C GLY A 250 -22.08 -6.20 5.09
N GLY A 251 -21.07 -5.53 4.53
CA GLY A 251 -19.76 -5.35 5.17
C GLY A 251 -19.04 -6.69 5.31
N GLY A 252 -18.37 -7.13 4.25
CA GLY A 252 -17.63 -8.40 4.23
C GLY A 252 -16.46 -8.38 5.20
N GLY A 253 -15.67 -7.31 5.19
CA GLY A 253 -14.57 -7.11 6.14
C GLY A 253 -15.11 -6.56 7.45
N VAL A 254 -15.32 -5.24 7.49
CA VAL A 254 -15.73 -4.50 8.69
C VAL A 254 -17.11 -3.89 8.49
N TYR A 255 -17.99 -4.06 9.47
CA TYR A 255 -19.30 -3.42 9.51
C TYR A 255 -19.47 -2.56 10.76
N CYS A 256 -19.91 -1.31 10.58
CA CYS A 256 -20.20 -0.34 11.64
C CYS A 256 -21.61 0.23 11.48
N THR A 257 -22.43 0.22 12.54
CA THR A 257 -23.80 0.80 12.57
C THR A 257 -23.86 2.09 13.36
N ASP A 258 -24.82 2.96 13.03
CA ASP A 258 -25.20 4.25 13.65
C ASP A 258 -25.34 4.30 15.19
N LEU A 259 -25.10 3.21 15.91
CA LEU A 259 -25.09 3.14 17.37
C LEU A 259 -23.69 3.41 17.97
N HIS A 260 -22.90 4.29 17.35
CA HIS A 260 -21.55 4.68 17.78
C HIS A 260 -20.53 3.53 17.79
N GLY A 261 -20.46 2.73 16.72
CA GLY A 261 -19.34 1.80 16.50
C GLY A 261 -18.26 2.45 15.65
N GLN A 262 -17.11 2.80 16.23
CA GLN A 262 -16.05 3.54 15.53
C GLN A 262 -14.69 2.87 15.73
N PRO A 263 -14.37 1.80 14.99
CA PRO A 263 -13.05 1.18 15.08
C PRO A 263 -11.99 2.12 14.53
N THR A 264 -10.79 2.02 15.09
CA THR A 264 -9.55 2.58 14.51
C THR A 264 -8.77 1.44 13.87
N ILE A 265 -8.33 1.64 12.63
CA ILE A 265 -7.51 0.68 11.89
C ILE A 265 -6.29 1.40 11.37
N THR A 266 -5.11 0.90 11.72
CA THR A 266 -3.82 1.48 11.31
C THR A 266 -2.86 0.38 10.88
N ASN A 267 -2.07 0.65 9.83
CA ASN A 267 -1.12 -0.30 9.23
C ASN A 267 -1.82 -1.59 8.79
N GLY A 268 -3.07 -1.51 8.34
CA GLY A 268 -3.88 -2.68 8.01
C GLY A 268 -3.93 -2.99 6.52
N ILE A 269 -4.23 -4.25 6.19
CA ILE A 269 -4.68 -4.66 4.85
C ILE A 269 -6.11 -5.19 4.97
N ILE A 270 -7.05 -4.62 4.21
CA ILE A 270 -8.45 -5.03 4.14
C ILE A 270 -8.80 -5.33 2.66
N TRP A 271 -8.69 -6.59 2.27
CA TRP A 271 -8.73 -6.98 0.85
C TRP A 271 -9.56 -8.22 0.56
N GLY A 272 -10.19 -8.28 -0.62
CA GLY A 272 -10.92 -9.45 -1.11
C GLY A 272 -12.21 -9.78 -0.35
N ASN A 273 -12.73 -8.86 0.47
CA ASN A 273 -13.92 -9.12 1.29
C ASN A 273 -15.21 -8.84 0.51
N THR A 274 -16.23 -9.69 0.66
CA THR A 274 -17.49 -9.61 -0.10
C THR A 274 -18.69 -9.35 0.83
N PRO A 275 -19.62 -8.42 0.53
CA PRO A 275 -19.71 -7.64 -0.70
C PRO A 275 -18.77 -6.43 -0.77
N GLN A 276 -18.24 -5.94 0.35
CA GLN A 276 -17.27 -4.86 0.39
C GLN A 276 -16.34 -4.97 1.60
N SER A 277 -15.16 -4.35 1.53
CA SER A 277 -14.16 -4.29 2.60
C SER A 277 -14.68 -3.62 3.86
N VAL A 278 -15.34 -2.47 3.72
CA VAL A 278 -15.88 -1.71 4.86
C VAL A 278 -17.29 -1.24 4.52
N LEU A 279 -18.21 -1.37 5.48
CA LEU A 279 -19.53 -0.73 5.41
C LEU A 279 -19.80 0.02 6.71
N SER A 280 -20.06 1.32 6.60
CA SER A 280 -20.39 2.18 7.73
C SER A 280 -21.62 3.04 7.45
N TYR A 281 -22.28 3.49 8.52
CA TYR A 281 -23.38 4.44 8.47
C TYR A 281 -23.01 5.72 9.24
N SER A 282 -23.67 6.84 8.92
CA SER A 282 -23.17 8.21 9.12
C SER A 282 -22.85 8.61 10.57
N ALA A 283 -23.37 7.93 11.59
CA ALA A 283 -23.00 8.20 12.98
C ALA A 283 -21.84 7.32 13.49
N SER A 284 -21.23 6.49 12.64
CA SER A 284 -20.30 5.42 13.02
C SER A 284 -19.24 5.14 11.96
N THR A 285 -18.66 6.24 11.45
CA THR A 285 -17.54 6.19 10.51
C THR A 285 -16.28 5.67 11.22
N PRO A 286 -15.66 4.59 10.71
CA PRO A 286 -14.36 4.13 11.20
C PRO A 286 -13.27 5.14 10.87
N ILE A 287 -12.18 5.12 11.63
CA ILE A 287 -10.98 5.92 11.35
C ILE A 287 -9.91 4.96 10.84
N ILE A 288 -9.59 5.05 9.56
CA ILE A 288 -8.62 4.17 8.91
C ILE A 288 -7.48 5.04 8.37
N THR A 289 -6.24 4.70 8.72
CA THR A 289 -5.04 5.45 8.30
C THR A 289 -3.91 4.49 7.98
N TYR A 290 -3.01 4.87 7.07
CA TYR A 290 -1.81 4.09 6.74
C TYR A 290 -2.14 2.63 6.47
N SER A 291 -3.15 2.37 5.65
CA SER A 291 -3.71 1.04 5.46
C SER A 291 -4.10 0.84 4.00
N ASP A 292 -4.02 -0.39 3.52
CA ASP A 292 -4.44 -0.78 2.17
C ASP A 292 -5.86 -1.33 2.22
N ILE A 293 -6.78 -0.71 1.49
CA ILE A 293 -8.20 -1.06 1.50
C ILE A 293 -8.74 -1.11 0.08
N GLN A 294 -9.17 -2.30 -0.33
CA GLN A 294 -9.88 -2.50 -1.59
C GLN A 294 -11.15 -1.65 -1.65
N GLU A 295 -11.30 -0.89 -2.74
CA GLU A 295 -12.46 -0.01 -2.99
C GLU A 295 -12.62 1.09 -1.92
N GLY A 296 -11.50 1.53 -1.34
CA GLY A 296 -11.49 2.59 -0.34
C GLY A 296 -11.48 4.01 -0.92
N THR A 297 -10.96 4.18 -2.14
CA THR A 297 -10.76 5.52 -2.72
C THR A 297 -12.08 6.29 -2.85
N GLY A 298 -12.12 7.51 -2.29
CA GLY A 298 -13.30 8.39 -2.33
C GLY A 298 -14.28 8.20 -1.16
N GLU A 299 -14.05 7.21 -0.29
CA GLU A 299 -14.85 6.98 0.89
C GLU A 299 -14.46 7.91 2.05
N SER A 300 -15.45 8.31 2.86
CA SER A 300 -15.23 9.26 3.97
C SER A 300 -14.32 8.75 5.10
N TRP A 301 -14.15 7.43 5.19
CA TRP A 301 -13.29 6.75 6.16
C TRP A 301 -11.89 6.45 5.63
N PHE A 302 -11.63 6.72 4.34
CA PHE A 302 -10.32 6.55 3.72
C PHE A 302 -9.41 7.71 4.13
N GLY A 303 -8.66 7.49 5.21
CA GLY A 303 -7.85 8.52 5.83
C GLY A 303 -6.44 8.65 5.27
N THR A 304 -5.61 9.40 5.99
CA THR A 304 -4.22 9.69 5.65
C THR A 304 -3.40 8.40 5.50
N GLY A 305 -2.58 8.35 4.45
CA GLY A 305 -1.67 7.23 4.19
C GLY A 305 -2.36 5.96 3.69
N CYS A 306 -3.67 5.99 3.45
CA CYS A 306 -4.34 4.84 2.87
C CYS A 306 -4.06 4.69 1.38
N ILE A 307 -3.95 3.45 0.93
CA ILE A 307 -3.81 3.05 -0.47
C ILE A 307 -4.92 2.07 -0.85
N ASP A 308 -5.11 1.87 -2.15
CA ASP A 308 -6.10 0.95 -2.75
C ASP A 308 -5.40 0.25 -3.92
N ALA A 309 -4.57 -0.74 -3.58
CA ALA A 309 -3.72 -1.46 -4.53
C ALA A 309 -3.63 -2.94 -4.12
N ASP A 310 -3.46 -3.86 -5.08
CA ASP A 310 -3.33 -5.28 -4.74
C ASP A 310 -2.17 -5.48 -3.75
N PRO A 311 -2.38 -6.06 -2.57
CA PRO A 311 -1.32 -6.22 -1.57
C PRO A 311 -0.22 -7.18 -2.00
N LEU A 312 -0.39 -7.94 -3.09
CA LEU A 312 0.58 -8.89 -3.64
C LEU A 312 1.13 -9.86 -2.57
N PHE A 313 0.21 -10.58 -1.93
CA PHE A 313 0.56 -11.66 -0.99
C PHE A 313 1.33 -12.79 -1.69
N MET A 314 2.32 -13.36 -1.00
CA MET A 314 3.12 -14.50 -1.46
C MET A 314 2.24 -15.68 -1.91
N SER A 315 1.19 -16.02 -1.14
CA SER A 315 0.23 -17.04 -1.54
C SER A 315 -1.09 -16.94 -0.77
N ALA A 316 -1.93 -15.98 -1.16
CA ALA A 316 -3.25 -15.78 -0.54
C ALA A 316 -4.13 -17.05 -0.56
N ASP A 317 -4.10 -17.82 -1.66
CA ASP A 317 -4.84 -19.09 -1.79
C ASP A 317 -4.41 -20.18 -0.79
N ASN A 318 -3.17 -20.09 -0.31
CA ASN A 318 -2.63 -20.99 0.72
C ASN A 318 -2.68 -20.36 2.12
N ASN A 319 -3.30 -19.19 2.28
CA ASN A 319 -3.35 -18.38 3.50
C ASN A 319 -1.96 -17.90 3.97
N ASP A 320 -1.03 -17.73 3.02
CA ASP A 320 0.25 -17.08 3.27
C ASP A 320 0.12 -15.59 2.90
N PHE A 321 -0.04 -14.77 3.94
CA PHE A 321 -0.24 -13.33 3.83
C PHE A 321 1.05 -12.52 4.01
N HIS A 322 2.22 -13.16 3.92
CA HIS A 322 3.46 -12.39 3.76
C HIS A 322 3.44 -11.66 2.42
N LEU A 323 4.07 -10.50 2.37
CA LEU A 323 4.15 -9.67 1.18
C LEU A 323 5.23 -10.20 0.23
N THR A 324 4.96 -10.13 -1.07
CA THR A 324 6.02 -10.25 -2.07
C THR A 324 6.86 -8.98 -2.08
N ALA A 325 8.08 -9.05 -2.61
CA ALA A 325 9.01 -7.92 -2.64
C ALA A 325 8.55 -6.73 -3.52
N ALA A 326 7.52 -6.93 -4.34
CA ALA A 326 6.90 -5.89 -5.18
C ALA A 326 5.66 -5.25 -4.53
N SER A 327 5.30 -5.66 -3.31
CA SER A 327 4.02 -5.31 -2.68
C SER A 327 3.85 -3.83 -2.38
N PRO A 328 2.63 -3.32 -2.64
CA PRO A 328 1.90 -2.21 -2.03
C PRO A 328 2.26 -1.71 -0.63
N CYS A 329 2.54 -2.70 0.19
CA CYS A 329 2.33 -2.57 1.61
C CYS A 329 3.67 -2.43 2.34
N ILE A 330 4.78 -2.59 1.62
CA ILE A 330 6.13 -2.49 2.16
C ILE A 330 6.47 -1.02 2.41
N ASP A 331 6.96 -0.71 3.61
CA ASP A 331 7.38 0.61 4.11
C ASP A 331 6.31 1.72 4.00
N ALA A 332 5.05 1.33 3.80
CA ALA A 332 3.96 2.23 3.48
C ALA A 332 3.06 2.56 4.70
N GLY A 333 3.31 1.92 5.85
CA GLY A 333 2.58 2.17 7.09
C GLY A 333 2.90 3.52 7.74
N ASP A 334 2.36 3.73 8.95
CA ASP A 334 2.51 4.98 9.71
C ASP A 334 4.00 5.18 10.07
N PRO A 335 4.64 6.27 9.61
CA PRO A 335 6.04 6.55 9.90
C PRO A 335 6.33 6.82 11.38
N ASN A 336 5.29 6.98 12.21
CA ASN A 336 5.41 7.14 13.66
C ASN A 336 5.16 5.82 14.43
N SER A 337 4.78 4.75 13.74
CA SER A 337 4.72 3.42 14.35
C SER A 337 6.13 2.91 14.68
N PRO A 338 6.27 1.94 15.59
CA PRO A 338 7.53 1.23 15.75
C PRO A 338 8.02 0.71 14.41
N LEU A 339 9.32 0.90 14.13
CA LEU A 339 9.96 0.38 12.93
C LEU A 339 9.85 -1.15 12.87
N ASP A 340 9.83 -1.68 11.66
CA ASP A 340 9.92 -3.12 11.47
C ASP A 340 11.29 -3.66 11.94
N PRO A 341 11.43 -4.98 12.17
CA PRO A 341 12.64 -5.54 12.76
C PRO A 341 13.94 -5.30 11.97
N ASP A 342 13.85 -4.96 10.70
CA ASP A 342 14.98 -4.55 9.85
C ASP A 342 15.29 -3.03 9.92
N GLY A 343 14.47 -2.26 10.63
CA GLY A 343 14.63 -0.83 10.87
C GLY A 343 13.95 0.06 9.83
N SER A 344 13.15 -0.50 8.93
CA SER A 344 12.37 0.27 7.97
C SER A 344 11.07 0.81 8.57
N VAL A 345 10.37 1.66 7.82
CA VAL A 345 9.02 2.12 8.21
C VAL A 345 8.11 0.90 8.26
N ALA A 346 7.15 0.89 9.18
CA ALA A 346 6.30 -0.29 9.34
C ALA A 346 5.53 -0.63 8.06
N ASP A 347 5.45 -1.90 7.74
CA ASP A 347 4.61 -2.41 6.67
C ASP A 347 3.12 -2.40 7.05
N MET A 348 2.28 -2.33 6.03
CA MET A 348 0.86 -2.59 6.19
C MET A 348 0.60 -4.11 6.26
N GLY A 349 -0.28 -4.51 7.17
CA GLY A 349 -0.66 -5.90 7.39
C GLY A 349 -0.05 -6.49 8.65
N ALA A 350 -0.44 -7.73 8.96
CA ALA A 350 -0.03 -8.43 10.18
C ALA A 350 1.39 -9.02 10.13
N PHE A 351 2.02 -9.00 8.97
CA PHE A 351 3.36 -9.55 8.73
C PHE A 351 4.21 -8.48 8.07
N TYR A 352 5.36 -8.19 8.68
CA TYR A 352 6.39 -7.40 8.03
C TYR A 352 7.11 -8.25 6.98
N PHE A 353 7.52 -7.59 5.91
CA PHE A 353 8.42 -8.09 4.91
C PHE A 353 9.82 -8.17 5.50
N THR A 354 10.55 -9.23 5.15
CA THR A 354 11.97 -9.32 5.50
C THR A 354 12.71 -9.70 4.23
N PRO A 355 13.51 -8.79 3.66
CA PRO A 355 14.33 -9.11 2.51
C PRO A 355 15.23 -10.31 2.82
N THR A 356 15.21 -11.33 1.95
CA THR A 356 16.13 -12.49 2.09
C THR A 356 17.55 -12.20 1.59
N GLY A 357 17.79 -10.95 1.19
CA GLY A 357 19.03 -10.40 0.65
C GLY A 357 18.70 -9.26 -0.33
N PHE A 358 19.72 -8.56 -0.82
CA PHE A 358 19.57 -7.46 -1.76
C PHE A 358 20.40 -7.71 -3.02
N GLY A 359 19.99 -7.15 -4.15
CA GLY A 359 20.71 -7.21 -5.42
C GLY A 359 20.61 -5.88 -6.18
N THR A 360 20.87 -5.92 -7.48
CA THR A 360 20.84 -4.76 -8.37
C THR A 360 20.06 -5.11 -9.63
N ILE A 361 19.16 -4.23 -10.06
CA ILE A 361 18.50 -4.31 -11.37
C ILE A 361 18.98 -3.11 -12.18
N ALA A 362 19.53 -3.36 -13.36
CA ALA A 362 20.00 -2.31 -14.26
C ALA A 362 19.66 -2.67 -15.70
N GLY A 363 19.73 -1.71 -16.61
CA GLY A 363 19.50 -1.99 -18.03
C GLY A 363 19.55 -0.73 -18.86
N VAL A 364 19.16 -0.85 -20.12
CA VAL A 364 19.05 0.24 -21.08
C VAL A 364 17.65 0.24 -21.71
N ILE A 365 17.03 1.42 -21.78
CA ILE A 365 15.78 1.65 -22.49
C ILE A 365 16.08 2.13 -23.91
N THR A 366 15.51 1.46 -24.90
CA THR A 366 15.74 1.78 -26.33
C THR A 366 14.43 1.83 -27.12
N SER A 367 14.44 2.50 -28.26
CA SER A 367 13.36 2.42 -29.25
C SER A 367 13.45 1.08 -29.99
N ALA A 368 12.36 0.32 -30.02
CA ALA A 368 12.29 -0.94 -30.75
C ALA A 368 12.50 -0.77 -32.26
N GLU A 369 12.09 0.38 -32.80
CA GLU A 369 12.22 0.71 -34.22
C GLU A 369 13.66 1.10 -34.61
N SER A 370 14.26 2.03 -33.86
CA SER A 370 15.56 2.63 -34.25
C SER A 370 16.77 2.05 -33.50
N GLY A 371 16.52 1.29 -32.43
CA GLY A 371 17.55 0.82 -31.49
C GLY A 371 18.26 1.93 -30.73
N GLN A 372 17.82 3.19 -30.85
CA GLN A 372 18.43 4.32 -30.15
C GLN A 372 18.00 4.36 -28.69
N PRO A 373 18.88 4.82 -27.78
CA PRO A 373 18.54 4.98 -26.38
C PRO A 373 17.40 6.00 -26.19
N ILE A 374 16.49 5.69 -25.28
CA ILE A 374 15.41 6.58 -24.86
C ILE A 374 15.81 7.19 -23.53
N SER A 375 16.05 8.50 -23.54
CA SER A 375 16.29 9.29 -22.33
C SER A 375 14.97 9.75 -21.73
N GLY A 376 14.90 9.87 -20.41
CA GLY A 376 13.70 10.38 -19.74
C GLY A 376 12.56 9.38 -19.62
N ALA A 377 12.77 8.11 -19.97
CA ALA A 377 11.79 7.07 -19.68
C ALA A 377 11.73 6.84 -18.18
N THR A 378 10.53 6.79 -17.61
CA THR A 378 10.31 6.42 -16.21
C THR A 378 10.26 4.90 -16.10
N ILE A 379 11.12 4.34 -15.26
CA ILE A 379 11.19 2.92 -14.92
C ILE A 379 10.74 2.77 -13.47
N THR A 380 9.79 1.88 -13.23
CA THR A 380 9.32 1.56 -11.89
C THR A 380 9.57 0.08 -11.61
N VAL A 381 10.17 -0.24 -10.46
CA VAL A 381 10.37 -1.61 -9.97
C VAL A 381 9.92 -1.73 -8.53
N GLY A 382 8.77 -2.38 -8.31
CA GLY A 382 8.06 -2.30 -7.03
C GLY A 382 7.76 -0.83 -6.71
N TYR A 383 8.35 -0.31 -5.64
CA TYR A 383 8.24 1.10 -5.23
C TYR A 383 9.38 2.01 -5.63
N ASN A 384 10.42 1.45 -6.23
CA ASN A 384 11.55 2.24 -6.65
C ASN A 384 11.26 2.81 -8.04
N GLU A 385 11.50 4.11 -8.20
CA GLU A 385 11.42 4.78 -9.49
C GLU A 385 12.80 5.29 -9.90
N ALA A 386 13.12 5.15 -11.18
CA ALA A 386 14.30 5.74 -11.79
C ALA A 386 13.92 6.29 -13.17
N VAL A 387 14.72 7.25 -13.64
CA VAL A 387 14.57 7.81 -14.98
C VAL A 387 15.78 7.38 -15.80
N SER A 388 15.59 6.94 -17.04
CA SER A 388 16.68 6.58 -17.93
C SER A 388 17.54 7.81 -18.25
N ALA A 389 18.86 7.62 -18.23
CA ALA A 389 19.83 8.64 -18.61
C ALA A 389 19.85 8.88 -20.13
N ASP A 390 20.65 9.85 -20.59
CA ASP A 390 20.82 10.18 -22.02
C ASP A 390 21.22 8.98 -22.90
N ASP A 391 21.93 8.01 -22.32
CA ASP A 391 22.34 6.76 -22.99
C ASP A 391 21.33 5.62 -22.81
N GLY A 392 20.14 5.93 -22.31
CA GLY A 392 19.05 5.00 -22.02
C GLY A 392 19.24 4.20 -20.74
N SER A 393 20.39 4.31 -20.07
CA SER A 393 20.71 3.45 -18.93
C SER A 393 19.93 3.81 -17.67
N TYR A 394 19.62 2.80 -16.85
CA TYR A 394 19.01 2.95 -15.53
C TYR A 394 19.60 1.91 -14.55
N ASN A 395 19.49 2.19 -13.25
CA ASN A 395 20.01 1.31 -12.21
C ASN A 395 19.28 1.49 -10.88
N PHE A 396 18.79 0.38 -10.34
CA PHE A 396 18.30 0.22 -8.97
C PHE A 396 19.28 -0.62 -8.17
N SER A 397 19.99 0.01 -7.23
CA SER A 397 20.83 -0.69 -6.24
C SER A 397 20.01 -1.06 -5.01
N ASP A 398 20.47 -2.10 -4.29
CA ASP A 398 19.88 -2.54 -3.03
C ASP A 398 18.39 -2.90 -3.15
N VAL A 399 17.99 -3.51 -4.27
CA VAL A 399 16.65 -4.03 -4.47
C VAL A 399 16.53 -5.36 -3.72
N ALA A 400 15.48 -5.54 -2.92
CA ALA A 400 15.26 -6.79 -2.20
C ALA A 400 15.20 -7.98 -3.18
N ALA A 401 15.72 -9.13 -2.78
CA ALA A 401 15.63 -10.32 -3.61
C ALA A 401 14.16 -10.76 -3.74
N GLY A 402 13.71 -10.98 -4.97
CA GLY A 402 12.33 -11.32 -5.30
C GLY A 402 12.01 -11.22 -6.77
N SER A 403 10.75 -11.50 -7.09
CA SER A 403 10.16 -11.33 -8.42
C SER A 403 9.56 -9.94 -8.53
N TYR A 404 9.83 -9.26 -9.64
CA TYR A 404 9.35 -7.92 -9.95
C TYR A 404 8.81 -7.86 -11.37
N THR A 405 7.90 -6.93 -11.63
CA THR A 405 7.57 -6.48 -12.98
C THR A 405 8.04 -5.04 -13.09
N LEU A 406 9.00 -4.79 -13.98
CA LEU A 406 9.40 -3.44 -14.34
C LEU A 406 8.32 -2.86 -15.22
N GLN A 407 7.89 -1.64 -14.92
CA GLN A 407 7.06 -0.85 -15.83
C GLN A 407 7.92 0.28 -16.42
N VAL A 408 7.85 0.45 -17.73
CA VAL A 408 8.58 1.50 -18.44
C VAL A 408 7.60 2.37 -19.22
N ILE A 409 7.61 3.66 -18.93
CA ILE A 409 6.75 4.66 -19.56
C ILE A 409 7.65 5.73 -20.18
N ALA A 410 7.40 6.05 -21.45
CA ALA A 410 8.04 7.16 -22.14
C ALA A 410 7.04 7.80 -23.11
N ASP A 411 7.14 9.12 -23.31
CA ASP A 411 6.24 9.84 -24.19
C ASP A 411 6.35 9.36 -25.64
N ASN A 412 5.21 9.20 -26.32
CA ASN A 412 5.08 8.65 -27.68
C ASN A 412 5.44 7.17 -27.81
N TYR A 413 5.56 6.45 -26.69
CA TYR A 413 5.80 5.01 -26.69
C TYR A 413 4.68 4.28 -25.95
N VAL A 414 4.39 3.07 -26.42
CA VAL A 414 3.51 2.15 -25.72
C VAL A 414 4.19 1.77 -24.41
N THR A 415 3.45 1.84 -23.29
CA THR A 415 3.95 1.37 -21.99
C THR A 415 4.37 -0.09 -22.10
N ALA A 416 5.61 -0.38 -21.73
CA ALA A 416 6.14 -1.74 -21.71
C ALA A 416 6.30 -2.25 -20.28
N THR A 417 6.29 -3.57 -20.13
CA THR A 417 6.57 -4.24 -18.86
C THR A 417 7.56 -5.38 -19.07
N GLU A 418 8.46 -5.60 -18.12
CA GLU A 418 9.43 -6.70 -18.15
C GLU A 418 9.51 -7.39 -16.78
N ASP A 419 9.33 -8.70 -16.74
CA ASP A 419 9.44 -9.48 -15.50
C ASP A 419 10.90 -9.79 -15.15
N VAL A 420 11.28 -9.53 -13.90
CA VAL A 420 12.65 -9.67 -13.39
C VAL A 420 12.67 -10.52 -12.12
N GLU A 421 13.54 -11.53 -12.10
CA GLU A 421 13.83 -12.38 -10.95
C GLU A 421 15.21 -12.03 -10.37
N LEU A 422 15.24 -11.48 -9.15
CA LEU A 422 16.46 -11.03 -8.49
C LEU A 422 16.81 -11.92 -7.29
N ALA A 423 17.97 -12.59 -7.33
CA ALA A 423 18.51 -13.28 -6.16
C ALA A 423 19.41 -12.36 -5.30
N PRO A 424 19.69 -12.72 -4.03
CA PRO A 424 20.66 -12.00 -3.20
C PRO A 424 22.05 -11.88 -3.85
N ASP A 425 22.67 -10.71 -3.70
CA ASP A 425 23.98 -10.32 -4.25
C ASP A 425 24.07 -10.44 -5.79
N GLN A 426 22.95 -10.54 -6.49
CA GLN A 426 22.89 -10.64 -7.95
C GLN A 426 22.74 -9.25 -8.59
N THR A 427 23.34 -9.06 -9.76
CA THR A 427 22.95 -8.00 -10.70
C THR A 427 22.18 -8.62 -11.85
N VAL A 428 20.95 -8.17 -12.08
CA VAL A 428 20.13 -8.52 -13.24
C VAL A 428 20.19 -7.38 -14.25
N ILE A 429 20.45 -7.71 -15.51
CA ILE A 429 20.37 -6.76 -16.63
C ILE A 429 19.02 -6.97 -17.33
N ALA A 430 18.17 -5.96 -17.33
CA ALA A 430 16.84 -5.94 -17.92
C ALA A 430 16.74 -4.80 -18.94
N ASP A 431 17.17 -5.06 -20.18
CA ASP A 431 17.05 -4.09 -21.27
C ASP A 431 15.62 -4.13 -21.82
N VAL A 432 15.00 -2.96 -22.01
CA VAL A 432 13.61 -2.85 -22.49
C VAL A 432 13.59 -2.02 -23.76
N ALA A 433 13.00 -2.56 -24.82
CA ALA A 433 12.75 -1.85 -26.07
C ALA A 433 11.28 -1.43 -26.14
N LEU A 434 11.03 -0.14 -26.35
CA LEU A 434 9.67 0.42 -26.42
C LEU A 434 9.22 0.56 -27.88
N ASP A 435 8.01 0.10 -28.17
CA ASP A 435 7.32 0.36 -29.43
C ASP A 435 6.72 1.75 -29.41
N VAL A 436 6.80 2.47 -30.53
CA VAL A 436 6.19 3.80 -30.68
C VAL A 436 4.67 3.65 -30.64
N ASP A 437 3.98 4.50 -29.88
CA ASP A 437 2.52 4.53 -29.84
C ASP A 437 1.98 5.32 -31.04
N TYR A 438 1.29 4.61 -31.93
CA TYR A 438 0.71 5.13 -33.16
C TYR A 438 -0.81 5.00 -33.07
N THR A 439 -1.54 6.11 -32.85
CA THR A 439 -3.01 6.01 -32.80
C THR A 439 -3.60 5.88 -34.20
N GLU A 440 -4.71 5.14 -34.34
CA GLU A 440 -5.33 4.76 -35.62
C GLU A 440 -5.81 5.98 -36.45
N THR A 441 -5.85 7.18 -35.85
CA THR A 441 -6.19 8.45 -36.52
C THR A 441 -4.99 9.19 -37.13
N ASP A 442 -3.77 8.75 -36.86
CA ASP A 442 -2.54 9.46 -37.27
C ASP A 442 -1.94 8.93 -38.58
N PHE A 443 -2.55 7.91 -39.19
CA PHE A 443 -2.02 7.18 -40.35
C PHE A 443 -3.10 6.87 -41.39
N LEU A 444 -2.82 7.23 -42.65
CA LEU A 444 -3.55 6.70 -43.82
C LEU A 444 -2.56 5.93 -44.70
N THR A 445 -2.82 4.64 -44.92
CA THR A 445 -2.00 3.76 -45.77
C THR A 445 -2.79 3.33 -47.01
N TYR A 446 -2.19 3.51 -48.18
CA TYR A 446 -2.79 3.12 -49.46
C TYR A 446 -1.83 2.22 -50.24
N GLU A 447 -2.26 0.98 -50.51
CA GLU A 447 -1.60 0.08 -51.47
C GLU A 447 -2.00 0.48 -52.89
N LEU A 448 -1.02 0.64 -53.78
CA LEU A 448 -1.21 1.15 -55.12
C LEU A 448 -1.09 0.03 -56.17
N GLU A 449 -1.96 0.06 -57.18
CA GLU A 449 -1.87 -0.86 -58.32
C GLU A 449 -0.69 -0.50 -59.25
N ASP A 450 -0.08 -1.52 -59.87
CA ASP A 450 1.06 -1.34 -60.77
C ASP A 450 0.70 -0.42 -61.96
N SER A 451 1.63 0.48 -62.30
CA SER A 451 1.55 1.23 -63.57
C SER A 451 1.54 0.27 -64.78
N PRO A 452 0.97 0.65 -65.94
CA PRO A 452 0.88 -0.26 -67.09
C PRO A 452 2.24 -0.80 -67.55
N GLU A 453 2.27 -2.08 -67.94
CA GLU A 453 3.46 -2.68 -68.55
C GLU A 453 3.88 -1.93 -69.82
N GLN A 454 5.20 -1.76 -70.00
CA GLN A 454 5.76 -1.17 -71.21
C GLN A 454 5.35 -1.99 -72.45
N GLN A 455 4.74 -1.34 -73.45
CA GLN A 455 4.46 -2.04 -74.71
C GLN A 455 5.75 -2.22 -75.51
N LEU A 456 6.23 -3.46 -75.62
CA LEU A 456 7.21 -3.85 -76.62
C LEU A 456 6.58 -3.72 -78.02
N TYR A 457 6.81 -2.60 -78.71
CA TYR A 457 6.38 -2.47 -80.10
C TYR A 457 7.07 -3.53 -80.97
N PRO A 458 6.32 -4.34 -81.74
CA PRO A 458 6.90 -5.12 -82.80
C PRO A 458 7.30 -4.13 -83.89
N ASN A 459 8.61 -4.06 -84.20
CA ASN A 459 9.24 -3.44 -85.38
C ASN A 459 10.01 -2.12 -85.13
N ASN A 460 11.07 -2.20 -84.33
CA ASN A 460 12.46 -1.74 -84.60
C ASN A 460 12.76 -0.46 -85.44
N GLU A 461 11.91 0.57 -85.49
CA GLU A 461 12.27 1.91 -86.02
C GLU A 461 11.60 3.07 -85.24
N ALA A 462 11.89 3.16 -83.94
CA ALA A 462 11.86 4.38 -83.09
C ALA A 462 12.57 4.04 -81.76
N PRO A 463 13.28 4.97 -81.10
CA PRO A 463 13.95 4.65 -79.84
C PRO A 463 12.88 4.29 -78.79
N TYR A 464 13.25 3.39 -77.88
CA TYR A 464 12.44 2.97 -76.75
C TYR A 464 11.74 4.17 -76.10
N GLY A 465 10.47 4.00 -75.72
CA GLY A 465 9.78 4.95 -74.86
C GLY A 465 8.29 5.11 -75.09
N ASN A 466 7.53 5.01 -74.00
CA ASN A 466 6.25 5.66 -73.88
C ASN A 466 6.52 7.17 -73.67
N THR A 467 5.88 8.08 -74.38
CA THR A 467 5.90 9.51 -74.00
C THR A 467 5.15 9.71 -72.67
N LEU A 468 5.25 10.89 -72.06
CA LEU A 468 4.41 11.26 -70.90
C LEU A 468 2.91 11.05 -71.18
N GLU A 469 2.49 11.24 -72.44
CA GLU A 469 1.09 11.01 -72.88
C GLU A 469 0.77 9.52 -73.06
N ASP A 470 1.77 8.64 -73.11
CA ASP A 470 1.64 7.18 -73.31
C ASP A 470 1.84 6.38 -72.00
N LEU A 471 2.23 7.02 -70.90
CA LEU A 471 2.29 6.42 -69.56
C LEU A 471 0.96 6.73 -68.83
N ASP A 472 0.22 5.71 -68.39
CA ASP A 472 -0.95 5.95 -67.54
C ASP A 472 -0.50 6.28 -66.12
N TRP A 473 -1.23 7.18 -65.49
CA TRP A 473 -1.08 7.53 -64.09
C TRP A 473 -1.56 6.39 -63.19
N ILE A 474 -0.90 6.23 -62.04
CA ILE A 474 -1.50 5.47 -60.94
C ILE A 474 -2.46 6.43 -60.23
N GLU A 475 -3.77 6.15 -60.38
CA GLU A 475 -4.83 6.89 -59.71
C GLU A 475 -5.03 6.34 -58.29
N VAL A 476 -4.90 7.19 -57.27
CA VAL A 476 -5.20 6.85 -55.88
C VAL A 476 -6.49 7.53 -55.47
N VAL A 477 -7.55 6.74 -55.29
CA VAL A 477 -8.85 7.25 -54.85
C VAL A 477 -8.89 7.25 -53.33
N VAL A 478 -8.80 8.43 -52.75
CA VAL A 478 -8.94 8.64 -51.31
C VAL A 478 -10.38 9.02 -50.99
N ALA A 479 -11.03 8.19 -50.18
CA ALA A 479 -12.47 8.28 -49.91
C ALA A 479 -12.84 9.20 -48.73
N GLU A 480 -11.88 9.52 -47.86
CA GLU A 480 -12.09 10.31 -46.65
C GLU A 480 -11.54 11.73 -46.81
N ASP A 481 -12.33 12.71 -46.38
CA ASP A 481 -12.07 14.14 -46.53
C ASP A 481 -11.34 14.65 -45.28
N VAL A 482 -10.02 14.77 -45.37
CA VAL A 482 -9.13 15.20 -44.29
C VAL A 482 -8.21 16.30 -44.82
N GLU A 483 -8.09 17.41 -44.09
CA GLU A 483 -7.19 18.50 -44.47
C GLU A 483 -5.73 18.06 -44.25
N ILE A 484 -4.93 18.01 -45.31
CA ILE A 484 -3.53 17.53 -45.26
C ILE A 484 -2.51 18.64 -44.95
N SER A 485 -2.98 19.78 -44.42
CA SER A 485 -2.12 20.89 -43.98
C SER A 485 -1.18 20.43 -42.87
N GLY A 486 0.12 20.38 -43.17
CA GLY A 486 1.13 19.92 -42.22
C GLY A 486 0.99 18.44 -41.92
N TRP A 487 0.82 17.60 -42.94
CA TRP A 487 1.06 16.16 -42.84
C TRP A 487 2.43 15.83 -43.45
N GLU A 488 3.04 14.67 -43.25
CA GLU A 488 4.18 14.17 -44.01
C GLU A 488 3.68 13.05 -44.94
N MET A 489 4.12 13.05 -46.20
CA MET A 489 3.77 11.99 -47.16
C MET A 489 5.00 11.18 -47.53
N THR A 490 4.97 9.88 -47.26
CA THR A 490 6.03 8.93 -47.60
C THR A 490 5.54 7.96 -48.67
N LEU A 491 6.26 7.84 -49.79
CA LEU A 491 6.00 6.83 -50.81
C LEU A 491 7.11 5.79 -50.82
N THR A 492 6.73 4.52 -50.80
CA THR A 492 7.64 3.40 -51.08
C THR A 492 7.28 2.75 -52.40
N TRP A 493 8.26 2.38 -53.23
CA TRP A 493 8.00 1.62 -54.46
C TRP A 493 9.23 0.82 -54.92
N SER A 494 9.03 -0.13 -55.84
CA SER A 494 10.11 -0.87 -56.51
C SER A 494 10.16 -0.56 -58.01
N SER A 495 11.37 -0.66 -58.61
CA SER A 495 11.56 -0.57 -60.07
C SER A 495 12.44 -1.73 -60.56
N LEU A 496 12.05 -2.38 -61.67
CA LEU A 496 12.62 -3.66 -62.07
C LEU A 496 13.85 -3.58 -63.00
N ASP A 497 14.08 -2.48 -63.73
CA ASP A 497 15.04 -2.49 -64.84
C ASP A 497 16.14 -1.39 -64.85
N TYR A 498 15.90 -0.13 -64.43
CA TYR A 498 16.95 0.94 -64.38
C TYR A 498 16.69 2.00 -63.29
N PRO A 499 17.05 1.74 -62.03
CA PRO A 499 16.56 2.48 -60.86
C PRO A 499 17.20 3.86 -60.59
N GLY A 500 18.08 4.35 -61.46
CA GLY A 500 18.85 5.60 -61.26
C GLY A 500 18.50 6.76 -62.19
N GLU A 501 17.51 6.57 -63.08
CA GLU A 501 17.26 7.48 -64.21
C GLU A 501 15.89 8.21 -64.12
N GLY A 502 15.13 8.04 -63.04
CA GLY A 502 13.77 8.60 -62.89
C GLY A 502 13.61 9.79 -61.93
N ALA A 503 12.51 10.54 -62.06
CA ALA A 503 12.01 11.52 -61.09
C ALA A 503 10.54 11.22 -60.75
N LEU A 504 10.18 11.24 -59.47
CA LEU A 504 8.80 11.01 -59.01
C LEU A 504 7.99 12.31 -59.11
N TRP A 505 6.79 12.19 -59.69
CA TRP A 505 5.81 13.26 -59.75
C TRP A 505 4.52 12.83 -59.06
N VAL A 506 3.99 13.74 -58.24
CA VAL A 506 2.73 13.56 -57.53
C VAL A 506 1.84 14.76 -57.79
N VAL A 507 0.61 14.50 -58.20
CA VAL A 507 -0.44 15.50 -58.42
C VAL A 507 -1.59 15.24 -57.48
N SER A 508 -1.99 16.28 -56.75
CA SER A 508 -3.11 16.20 -55.81
C SER A 508 -4.47 16.27 -56.53
N PRO A 509 -5.58 15.93 -55.85
CA PRO A 509 -6.93 16.11 -56.38
C PRO A 509 -7.26 17.57 -56.71
N ALA A 510 -6.55 18.52 -56.09
CA ALA A 510 -6.65 19.95 -56.37
C ALA A 510 -5.84 20.39 -57.60
N GLY A 511 -5.04 19.50 -58.18
CA GLY A 511 -4.18 19.74 -59.34
C GLY A 511 -2.83 20.37 -58.99
N THR A 512 -2.39 20.30 -57.73
CA THR A 512 -1.08 20.79 -57.33
C THR A 512 -0.04 19.71 -57.58
N GLU A 513 1.06 20.09 -58.23
CA GLU A 513 2.08 19.17 -58.69
C GLU A 513 3.38 19.37 -57.89
N ILE A 514 3.92 18.29 -57.32
CA ILE A 514 5.25 18.27 -56.70
C ILE A 514 6.11 17.24 -57.42
N ASN A 515 7.35 17.63 -57.77
CA ASN A 515 8.39 16.69 -58.14
C ASN A 515 9.38 16.57 -56.99
N THR A 516 9.81 15.35 -56.69
CA THR A 516 11.01 15.16 -55.87
C THR A 516 11.81 13.93 -56.29
N TYR A 517 13.13 14.14 -56.21
CA TYR A 517 14.17 13.16 -55.95
C TYR A 517 14.58 12.15 -57.05
N ASN A 518 15.87 11.78 -56.97
CA ASN A 518 16.66 10.98 -57.90
C ASN A 518 16.95 9.60 -57.23
N PRO A 519 16.39 8.48 -57.70
CA PRO A 519 16.41 7.20 -56.99
C PRO A 519 17.80 6.50 -56.99
N PRO A 520 18.09 5.64 -55.99
CA PRO A 520 19.31 4.82 -55.94
C PRO A 520 19.25 3.56 -56.84
N ASP A 521 20.42 3.10 -57.30
CA ASP A 521 20.63 2.12 -58.39
C ASP A 521 19.96 0.72 -58.28
N THR A 522 19.38 0.30 -57.14
CA THR A 522 18.50 -0.90 -56.98
C THR A 522 17.77 -0.90 -55.63
N GLY A 523 16.47 -1.24 -55.60
CA GLY A 523 15.73 -1.57 -54.36
C GLY A 523 14.34 -0.95 -54.22
N MET A 524 13.70 -1.19 -53.08
CA MET A 524 12.57 -0.37 -52.60
C MET A 524 13.11 1.03 -52.29
N VAL A 525 12.47 2.08 -52.82
CA VAL A 525 12.86 3.48 -52.58
C VAL A 525 11.78 4.15 -51.75
N GLU A 526 12.19 4.77 -50.64
CA GLU A 526 11.34 5.56 -49.77
C GLU A 526 11.61 7.05 -50.02
N ILE A 527 10.57 7.82 -50.36
CA ILE A 527 10.64 9.29 -50.50
C ILE A 527 9.64 9.92 -49.54
N THR A 528 10.14 10.79 -48.67
CA THR A 528 9.31 11.73 -47.90
C THR A 528 9.19 13.05 -48.64
N LEU A 529 7.96 13.43 -48.99
CA LEU A 529 7.62 14.68 -49.66
C LEU A 529 7.38 15.78 -48.61
N ALA A 530 8.09 16.90 -48.74
CA ALA A 530 7.78 18.10 -47.97
C ALA A 530 6.40 18.62 -48.41
N THR A 531 5.40 18.51 -47.54
CA THR A 531 3.99 18.81 -47.86
C THR A 531 3.66 20.30 -47.88
N ASP A 532 4.66 21.18 -47.71
CA ASP A 532 4.51 22.62 -47.93
C ASP A 532 3.85 22.93 -49.28
N GLY A 533 4.08 22.10 -50.30
CA GLY A 533 3.44 22.25 -51.61
C GLY A 533 1.98 21.80 -51.66
N PHE A 534 1.52 20.91 -50.78
CA PHE A 534 0.12 20.43 -50.68
C PHE A 534 -0.64 21.08 -49.51
N ASN A 535 -0.07 22.12 -48.91
CA ASN A 535 -0.56 22.71 -47.67
C ASN A 535 -1.96 23.33 -47.84
N GLY A 536 -2.93 22.85 -47.06
CA GLY A 536 -4.33 23.32 -47.09
C GLY A 536 -5.21 22.63 -48.14
N GLU A 537 -4.70 21.58 -48.78
CA GLU A 537 -5.50 20.73 -49.67
C GLU A 537 -6.22 19.64 -48.87
N MET A 538 -7.26 19.07 -49.47
CA MET A 538 -7.99 17.95 -48.89
C MET A 538 -7.46 16.64 -49.46
N SER A 539 -7.41 15.60 -48.62
CA SER A 539 -7.02 14.25 -49.03
C SER A 539 -8.04 13.62 -49.99
N ALA A 540 -9.32 13.97 -49.87
CA ALA A 540 -10.40 13.36 -50.66
C ALA A 540 -10.31 13.69 -52.15
N GLY A 541 -10.36 12.64 -52.97
CA GLY A 541 -10.33 12.73 -54.42
C GLY A 541 -9.31 11.80 -55.05
N THR A 542 -9.03 12.00 -56.34
CA THR A 542 -8.07 11.20 -57.08
C THR A 542 -6.72 11.90 -57.08
N TRP A 543 -5.73 11.28 -56.46
CA TRP A 543 -4.33 11.65 -56.60
C TRP A 543 -3.74 10.92 -57.80
N GLU A 544 -2.80 11.55 -58.51
CA GLU A 544 -2.14 10.97 -59.66
C GLU A 544 -0.63 10.87 -59.40
N ILE A 545 -0.06 9.67 -59.51
CA ILE A 545 1.36 9.39 -59.21
C ILE A 545 2.03 8.69 -60.40
N PHE A 546 3.25 9.10 -60.75
CA PHE A 546 4.04 8.47 -61.81
C PHE A 546 5.54 8.84 -61.73
N ILE A 547 6.38 8.06 -62.43
CA ILE A 547 7.82 8.34 -62.61
C ILE A 547 8.08 8.85 -64.03
N ILE A 548 8.95 9.84 -64.16
CA ILE A 548 9.49 10.32 -65.43
C ILE A 548 10.96 9.93 -65.55
N ASP A 549 11.34 9.31 -66.68
CA ASP A 549 12.75 9.18 -67.04
C ASP A 549 13.38 10.55 -67.41
N SER A 550 14.54 10.82 -66.83
CA SER A 550 15.37 12.01 -67.05
C SER A 550 16.08 12.04 -68.41
N TYR A 551 16.15 10.93 -69.15
CA TYR A 551 16.69 10.85 -70.51
C TYR A 551 15.64 10.99 -71.62
N ASN A 552 14.37 11.15 -71.25
CA ASN A 552 13.24 11.33 -72.14
C ASN A 552 13.07 10.14 -73.12
N ASP A 553 13.45 8.94 -72.68
CA ASP A 553 13.32 7.67 -73.41
C ASP A 553 12.16 6.79 -72.88
N GLY A 554 11.29 7.38 -72.05
CA GLY A 554 9.98 6.84 -71.72
C GLY A 554 9.98 5.71 -70.69
N GLY A 555 10.74 5.90 -69.62
CA GLY A 555 11.11 4.85 -68.66
C GLY A 555 10.24 4.67 -67.42
N HIS A 556 10.11 3.37 -67.09
CA HIS A 556 9.96 2.73 -65.77
C HIS A 556 8.57 2.53 -65.18
N GLN A 557 8.27 1.25 -64.91
CA GLN A 557 7.07 0.79 -64.20
C GLN A 557 7.31 0.92 -62.69
N ILE A 558 6.40 1.61 -62.00
CA ILE A 558 6.26 1.54 -60.54
C ILE A 558 5.52 0.25 -60.22
N THR A 559 6.10 -0.57 -59.33
CA THR A 559 5.46 -1.76 -58.75
C THR A 559 5.50 -1.74 -57.23
N ASP A 560 4.51 -2.37 -56.58
CA ASP A 560 4.39 -2.50 -55.12
C ASP A 560 4.43 -1.14 -54.37
N ALA A 561 3.76 -0.12 -54.89
CA ALA A 561 3.83 1.20 -54.28
C ALA A 561 2.89 1.36 -53.08
N ILE A 562 3.39 1.96 -52.00
CA ILE A 562 2.61 2.26 -50.79
C ILE A 562 2.77 3.74 -50.47
N MET A 563 1.66 4.45 -50.33
CA MET A 563 1.60 5.83 -49.87
C MET A 563 1.18 5.89 -48.40
N PHE A 564 2.01 6.53 -47.59
CA PHE A 564 1.78 6.82 -46.18
C PHE A 564 1.58 8.33 -46.00
N VAL A 565 0.56 8.73 -45.24
CA VAL A 565 0.34 10.13 -44.87
C VAL A 565 0.19 10.22 -43.33
N LYS A 566 1.02 11.04 -42.67
CA LYS A 566 1.08 11.21 -41.20
C LYS A 566 0.87 12.67 -40.80
N TYR A 567 0.20 12.98 -39.69
CA TYR A 567 0.11 14.36 -39.19
C TYR A 567 1.47 14.94 -38.69
N ALA A 568 1.83 16.16 -39.09
CA ALA A 568 2.95 16.94 -38.56
C ALA A 568 2.47 17.88 -37.45
N THR A 569 3.03 17.71 -36.26
CA THR A 569 2.56 18.28 -34.98
C THR A 569 2.59 19.82 -34.94
N TYR A 570 1.60 20.42 -34.26
CA TYR A 570 1.64 21.85 -33.89
C TYR A 570 2.77 22.08 -32.89
N LEU A 571 3.71 22.97 -33.20
CA LEU A 571 4.86 23.20 -32.31
C LEU A 571 4.37 23.75 -30.96
N PRO A 572 4.58 23.02 -29.85
CA PRO A 572 4.20 23.50 -28.54
C PRO A 572 5.27 24.50 -28.04
N PRO A 573 5.00 25.24 -26.95
CA PRO A 573 5.97 26.21 -26.43
C PRO A 573 7.21 25.51 -25.85
N GLU A 574 8.37 26.14 -25.97
CA GLU A 574 9.65 25.58 -25.55
C GLU A 574 10.14 26.24 -24.25
N ASN A 575 11.11 25.62 -23.57
CA ASN A 575 11.85 26.21 -22.45
C ASN A 575 10.98 26.78 -21.32
N LEU A 576 9.97 26.02 -20.88
CA LEU A 576 9.18 26.39 -19.70
C LEU A 576 10.11 26.50 -18.48
N THR A 577 9.92 27.57 -17.73
CA THR A 577 10.73 27.91 -16.55
C THR A 577 9.83 28.45 -15.45
N ILE A 578 10.11 28.05 -14.21
CA ILE A 578 9.43 28.54 -13.01
C ILE A 578 10.41 29.34 -12.17
N GLU A 579 10.03 30.58 -11.84
CA GLU A 579 10.67 31.40 -10.82
C GLU A 579 9.74 31.50 -9.61
N MET A 580 10.18 30.98 -8.46
CA MET A 580 9.44 31.12 -7.21
C MET A 580 9.43 32.60 -6.79
N LEU A 581 8.26 33.10 -6.37
CA LEU A 581 8.06 34.46 -5.89
C LEU A 581 7.61 34.47 -4.43
N GLU A 582 7.74 35.61 -3.76
CA GLU A 582 7.20 35.80 -2.41
C GLU A 582 5.65 35.76 -2.41
N ASN A 583 5.06 35.45 -1.24
CA ASN A 583 3.62 35.47 -0.97
C ASN A 583 2.80 34.42 -1.74
N ASN A 584 3.23 33.16 -1.74
CA ASN A 584 2.47 32.04 -2.33
C ASN A 584 2.27 32.19 -3.83
N ARG A 585 3.33 32.60 -4.53
CA ARG A 585 3.30 32.92 -5.96
C ARG A 585 4.48 32.30 -6.68
N ALA A 586 4.28 31.93 -7.93
CA ALA A 586 5.35 31.53 -8.84
C ALA A 586 5.10 32.13 -10.21
N SER A 587 6.17 32.54 -10.90
CA SER A 587 6.13 33.04 -12.27
C SER A 587 6.50 31.91 -13.21
N LEU A 588 5.61 31.58 -14.14
CA LEU A 588 5.89 30.72 -15.29
C LEU A 588 6.32 31.59 -16.47
N SER A 589 7.36 31.19 -17.19
CA SER A 589 7.77 31.77 -18.47
C SER A 589 8.14 30.69 -19.48
N TRP A 590 8.01 31.00 -20.77
CA TRP A 590 8.34 30.09 -21.88
C TRP A 590 8.87 30.85 -23.10
N ASP A 591 9.54 30.14 -23.98
CA ASP A 591 9.88 30.63 -25.31
C ASP A 591 8.73 30.35 -26.27
N SER A 592 8.37 31.37 -27.05
CA SER A 592 7.39 31.19 -28.12
C SER A 592 8.03 30.39 -29.24
N PRO A 593 7.34 29.38 -29.81
CA PRO A 593 7.83 28.69 -30.99
C PRO A 593 7.92 29.67 -32.17
N ASP A 594 8.87 29.43 -33.08
CA ASP A 594 8.93 30.16 -34.34
C ASP A 594 7.63 29.91 -35.13
N PRO A 595 7.03 30.93 -35.77
CA PRO A 595 5.85 30.75 -36.59
C PRO A 595 6.13 29.73 -37.71
N PHE A 596 5.42 28.60 -37.69
CA PHE A 596 5.57 27.54 -38.67
C PHE A 596 4.48 27.64 -39.75
N GLY A 597 4.90 27.75 -41.00
CA GLY A 597 3.99 27.86 -42.15
C GLY A 597 3.17 29.16 -42.19
N ASN A 598 1.89 29.05 -42.56
CA ASN A 598 0.95 30.19 -42.68
C ASN A 598 0.13 30.45 -41.40
N ARG A 599 0.44 29.79 -40.28
CA ARG A 599 -0.34 29.87 -39.03
C ARG A 599 0.11 31.08 -38.23
N SER A 600 -0.83 31.92 -37.83
CA SER A 600 -0.52 33.10 -37.01
C SER A 600 -0.66 32.74 -35.54
N LEU A 601 0.40 32.92 -34.77
CA LEU A 601 0.35 32.87 -33.31
C LEU A 601 -0.57 33.98 -32.79
N ILE A 602 -1.61 33.62 -32.04
CA ILE A 602 -2.58 34.57 -31.48
C ILE A 602 -2.58 34.61 -29.95
N GLY A 603 -1.94 33.67 -29.26
CA GLY A 603 -1.79 33.68 -27.80
C GLY A 603 -1.42 32.32 -27.22
N PHE A 604 -1.71 32.13 -25.94
CA PHE A 604 -1.41 30.93 -25.17
C PHE A 604 -2.53 30.60 -24.18
N HIS A 605 -2.78 29.31 -23.96
CA HIS A 605 -3.54 28.80 -22.84
C HIS A 605 -2.58 28.31 -21.76
N VAL A 606 -2.75 28.81 -20.54
CA VAL A 606 -1.91 28.43 -19.39
C VAL A 606 -2.75 27.68 -18.37
N PHE A 607 -2.25 26.52 -17.97
CA PHE A 607 -2.87 25.56 -17.08
C PHE A 607 -2.06 25.43 -15.78
N LEU A 608 -2.75 25.06 -14.71
CA LEU A 608 -2.17 24.60 -13.45
C LEU A 608 -3.02 23.42 -12.98
N ASP A 609 -2.41 22.25 -12.78
CA ASP A 609 -3.07 20.99 -12.39
C ASP A 609 -4.32 20.70 -13.26
N ASP A 610 -4.09 20.65 -14.59
CA ASP A 610 -5.09 20.40 -15.63
C ASP A 610 -6.23 21.43 -15.74
N SER A 611 -6.21 22.46 -14.89
CA SER A 611 -7.19 23.55 -14.90
C SER A 611 -6.68 24.72 -15.73
N LEU A 612 -7.44 25.13 -16.75
CA LEU A 612 -7.15 26.35 -17.51
C LEU A 612 -7.24 27.57 -16.59
N ILE A 613 -6.12 28.24 -16.35
CA ILE A 613 -6.02 29.40 -15.46
C ILE A 613 -6.24 30.71 -16.23
N VAL A 614 -5.62 30.84 -17.41
CA VAL A 614 -5.68 32.08 -18.19
C VAL A 614 -5.39 31.86 -19.68
N GLU A 615 -5.98 32.70 -20.52
CA GLU A 615 -5.60 32.91 -21.92
C GLU A 615 -4.84 34.25 -22.03
N THR A 616 -3.64 34.24 -22.62
CA THR A 616 -2.75 35.40 -22.64
C THR A 616 -1.96 35.53 -23.96
N GLU A 617 -1.60 36.74 -24.36
CA GLU A 617 -0.63 37.00 -25.44
C GLU A 617 0.82 37.12 -24.91
N ASP A 618 0.99 37.22 -23.59
CA ASP A 618 2.29 37.35 -22.94
C ASP A 618 2.91 35.97 -22.68
N ASN A 619 4.23 35.85 -22.86
CA ASN A 619 4.99 34.62 -22.60
C ASN A 619 5.30 34.37 -21.11
N THR A 620 4.51 34.97 -20.20
CA THR A 620 4.66 34.78 -18.76
C THR A 620 3.34 34.93 -18.02
N VAL A 621 3.15 34.11 -16.98
CA VAL A 621 1.97 34.13 -16.10
C VAL A 621 2.41 33.94 -14.65
N ILE A 622 1.73 34.63 -13.73
CA ILE A 622 1.96 34.44 -12.29
C ILE A 622 0.82 33.61 -11.70
N PHE A 623 1.16 32.48 -11.11
CA PHE A 623 0.27 31.71 -10.27
C PHE A 623 0.19 32.33 -8.88
N GLU A 624 -1.01 32.34 -8.29
CA GLU A 624 -1.27 32.89 -6.96
C GLU A 624 -1.90 31.85 -6.03
N ASN A 625 -1.72 32.04 -4.73
CA ASN A 625 -2.26 31.18 -3.67
C ASN A 625 -1.73 29.73 -3.70
N LEU A 626 -0.49 29.56 -4.13
CA LEU A 626 0.20 28.27 -4.10
C LEU A 626 0.46 27.81 -2.66
N VAL A 627 0.32 26.51 -2.41
CA VAL A 627 0.51 25.86 -1.12
C VAL A 627 1.95 25.37 -1.02
N ALA A 628 2.63 25.70 0.08
CA ALA A 628 4.02 25.32 0.28
C ALA A 628 4.18 23.79 0.35
N ASN A 629 5.24 23.27 -0.28
CA ASN A 629 5.56 21.85 -0.41
C ASN A 629 4.49 21.02 -1.14
N GLN A 630 3.60 21.67 -1.88
CA GLN A 630 2.71 21.00 -2.82
C GLN A 630 3.37 20.99 -4.21
N ASP A 631 3.24 19.85 -4.89
CA ASP A 631 3.62 19.70 -6.29
C ASP A 631 2.50 20.23 -7.18
N TYR A 632 2.91 21.00 -8.18
CA TYR A 632 2.04 21.58 -9.18
C TYR A 632 2.54 21.19 -10.57
N THR A 633 1.62 21.02 -11.51
CA THR A 633 1.92 20.87 -12.94
C THR A 633 1.48 22.13 -13.67
N ALA A 634 2.43 22.98 -14.06
CA ALA A 634 2.16 24.09 -14.97
C ALA A 634 2.08 23.55 -16.41
N GLY A 635 1.12 24.02 -17.19
CA GLY A 635 1.00 23.67 -18.61
C GLY A 635 0.86 24.92 -19.47
N VAL A 636 1.45 24.92 -20.67
CA VAL A 636 1.24 25.97 -21.67
C VAL A 636 0.97 25.33 -23.02
N ALA A 637 -0.12 25.73 -23.68
CA ALA A 637 -0.36 25.45 -25.08
C ALA A 637 -0.38 26.73 -25.90
N VAL A 638 0.15 26.65 -27.11
CA VAL A 638 0.15 27.74 -28.08
C VAL A 638 -1.20 27.80 -28.79
N LEU A 639 -1.77 29.00 -28.88
CA LEU A 639 -2.95 29.28 -29.70
C LEU A 639 -2.52 29.84 -31.05
N TYR A 640 -2.83 29.09 -32.10
CA TYR A 640 -2.79 29.54 -33.48
C TYR A 640 -4.17 30.05 -33.90
N ASP A 641 -4.22 30.84 -34.97
CA ASP A 641 -5.44 31.43 -35.53
C ASP A 641 -6.53 30.40 -35.90
N ASN A 642 -6.16 29.13 -36.04
CA ASN A 642 -7.06 28.05 -36.42
C ASN A 642 -7.08 26.84 -35.45
N ALA A 643 -6.17 26.74 -34.48
CA ALA A 643 -6.02 25.56 -33.61
C ALA A 643 -5.15 25.83 -32.38
N GLN A 644 -5.00 24.83 -31.51
CA GLN A 644 -4.12 24.86 -30.34
C GLN A 644 -3.05 23.76 -30.46
N SER A 645 -1.84 24.00 -29.98
CA SER A 645 -0.80 22.98 -29.85
C SER A 645 -1.07 21.98 -28.72
N ASP A 646 -0.24 20.95 -28.65
CA ASP A 646 -0.09 20.16 -27.42
C ASP A 646 0.36 21.05 -26.25
N ILE A 647 0.06 20.61 -25.03
CA ILE A 647 0.42 21.33 -23.80
C ILE A 647 1.83 20.91 -23.40
N THR A 648 2.78 21.84 -23.43
CA THR A 648 4.07 21.60 -22.76
C THR A 648 3.87 21.78 -21.27
N THR A 649 4.28 20.81 -20.48
CA THR A 649 4.14 20.85 -19.02
C THR A 649 5.49 20.99 -18.31
N LEU A 650 5.45 21.54 -17.10
CA LEU A 650 6.57 21.65 -16.18
C LEU A 650 6.03 21.42 -14.77
N THR A 651 6.51 20.36 -14.11
CA THR A 651 6.23 20.11 -12.70
C THR A 651 7.15 20.95 -11.83
N PHE A 652 6.60 21.50 -10.75
CA PHE A 652 7.37 22.22 -9.75
C PHE A 652 6.77 22.05 -8.36
N THR A 653 7.62 21.78 -7.37
CA THR A 653 7.23 21.87 -5.96
C THR A 653 7.29 23.34 -5.54
N TYR A 654 6.16 23.94 -5.16
CA TYR A 654 6.19 25.31 -4.65
C TYR A 654 6.86 25.35 -3.28
N GLN A 655 8.09 25.87 -3.22
CA GLN A 655 8.76 26.18 -1.96
C GLN A 655 8.50 27.63 -1.61
N SER A 656 7.97 27.87 -0.41
CA SER A 656 7.70 29.23 0.04
C SER A 656 9.00 30.01 0.17
N ILE A 657 9.10 31.13 -0.56
CA ILE A 657 10.14 32.12 -0.32
C ILE A 657 9.66 33.00 0.83
N GLY A 658 10.34 32.86 1.97
CA GLY A 658 9.95 33.49 3.22
C GLY A 658 10.06 35.02 3.20
N ILE A 659 8.95 35.68 3.56
CA ILE A 659 9.00 36.71 4.59
C ILE A 659 8.34 36.09 5.82
N GLU A 660 9.09 36.02 6.93
CA GLU A 660 8.56 35.68 8.24
C GLU A 660 7.43 36.64 8.61
N GLU A 661 6.20 36.13 8.69
CA GLU A 661 5.27 36.53 9.74
C GLU A 661 4.89 35.29 10.55
N GLU A 662 5.39 35.26 11.78
CA GLU A 662 5.13 34.22 12.78
C GLU A 662 3.63 34.05 13.03
N SER A 663 3.13 32.86 12.72
CA SER A 663 2.09 32.22 13.52
C SER A 663 2.80 31.25 14.47
N GLU A 664 3.18 31.74 15.65
CA GLU A 664 3.78 30.92 16.72
C GLU A 664 2.88 29.72 17.04
N ILE A 665 3.36 28.50 16.73
CA ILE A 665 2.89 27.31 17.44
C ILE A 665 3.37 27.45 18.88
N GLN A 666 2.49 27.90 19.77
CA GLN A 666 2.81 28.03 21.19
C GLN A 666 2.89 26.64 21.84
N TYR A 667 4.08 26.04 21.85
CA TYR A 667 4.34 24.86 22.68
C TYR A 667 4.20 25.24 24.16
N ALA A 668 3.61 24.34 24.96
CA ALA A 668 3.67 24.41 26.41
C ALA A 668 4.92 23.65 26.89
N THR A 669 5.46 24.02 28.07
CA THR A 669 6.42 23.13 28.75
C THR A 669 5.63 22.20 29.66
N GLU A 670 5.49 20.93 29.28
CA GLU A 670 4.75 19.90 30.02
C GLU A 670 5.32 18.49 29.83
N LEU A 671 5.17 17.65 30.85
CA LEU A 671 5.40 16.20 30.76
C LEU A 671 4.10 15.51 30.32
N ILE A 672 4.06 14.98 29.11
CA ILE A 672 2.83 14.50 28.46
C ILE A 672 2.44 13.12 28.97
N GLY A 673 3.38 12.17 29.03
CA GLY A 673 3.06 10.81 29.48
C GLY A 673 4.11 9.80 29.04
N ASN A 674 3.80 8.52 29.22
CA ASN A 674 4.60 7.44 28.69
C ASN A 674 3.74 6.33 28.11
N TYR A 675 4.19 5.73 27.01
CA TYR A 675 3.51 4.62 26.33
C TYR A 675 4.54 3.63 25.76
N PRO A 676 4.32 2.31 25.89
CA PRO A 676 3.24 1.66 26.64
C PRO A 676 3.34 1.85 28.16
N ASN A 677 2.22 1.73 28.90
CA ASN A 677 2.18 1.74 30.37
C ASN A 677 0.94 0.98 30.89
N PRO A 678 1.09 -0.21 31.53
CA PRO A 678 2.33 -0.89 31.87
C PRO A 678 3.16 -1.32 30.64
N PHE A 679 4.45 -1.56 30.82
CA PHE A 679 5.36 -2.00 29.76
C PHE A 679 6.28 -3.14 30.22
N ASN A 680 6.83 -3.90 29.28
CA ASN A 680 7.71 -5.06 29.56
C ASN A 680 9.16 -4.80 29.09
N LEU A 681 9.35 -4.45 27.81
CA LEU A 681 10.67 -4.23 27.22
C LEU A 681 11.11 -2.76 27.29
N TYR A 682 10.28 -1.83 26.82
CA TYR A 682 10.58 -0.40 26.84
C TYR A 682 9.31 0.44 26.97
N THR A 683 9.46 1.70 27.33
CA THR A 683 8.41 2.72 27.30
C THR A 683 8.98 4.03 26.80
N THR A 684 8.19 4.79 26.05
CA THR A 684 8.59 6.09 25.52
C THR A 684 7.96 7.19 26.35
N VAL A 685 8.79 8.08 26.92
CA VAL A 685 8.36 9.26 27.68
C VAL A 685 8.25 10.46 26.74
N ALA A 686 7.05 11.03 26.63
CA ALA A 686 6.76 12.21 25.84
C ALA A 686 6.73 13.50 26.70
N PHE A 687 7.34 14.57 26.20
CA PHE A 687 7.30 15.91 26.81
C PHE A 687 7.38 17.00 25.74
N SER A 688 7.00 18.23 26.09
CA SER A 688 7.14 19.40 25.21
C SER A 688 7.81 20.56 25.95
N LEU A 689 8.44 21.46 25.18
CA LEU A 689 9.15 22.64 25.66
C LEU A 689 8.65 23.89 24.95
N LYS A 690 8.19 24.88 25.72
CA LYS A 690 7.83 26.20 25.21
C LYS A 690 9.01 26.96 24.61
N ASN A 691 10.19 26.84 25.23
CA ASN A 691 11.41 27.53 24.80
C ASN A 691 12.58 26.55 24.90
N ALA A 692 13.62 26.77 24.09
CA ALA A 692 14.89 26.08 24.24
C ALA A 692 15.39 26.17 25.69
N SER A 693 15.59 25.01 26.32
CA SER A 693 15.84 24.90 27.76
C SER A 693 16.77 23.74 28.08
N TYR A 694 17.44 23.83 29.23
CA TYR A 694 18.13 22.69 29.80
C TYR A 694 17.09 21.70 30.38
N VAL A 695 17.10 20.48 29.86
CA VAL A 695 16.21 19.37 30.22
C VAL A 695 16.99 18.35 31.02
N HIS A 696 16.41 17.93 32.13
CA HIS A 696 16.90 16.80 32.90
C HIS A 696 15.74 15.83 33.18
N LEU A 697 15.83 14.61 32.66
CA LEU A 697 14.80 13.58 32.78
C LEU A 697 15.37 12.36 33.51
N ASP A 698 14.86 12.10 34.72
CA ASP A 698 15.32 11.04 35.62
C ASP A 698 14.23 9.99 35.88
N ILE A 699 14.63 8.73 36.03
CA ILE A 699 13.79 7.62 36.50
C ILE A 699 14.09 7.31 37.97
N TYR A 700 13.04 7.07 38.76
CA TYR A 700 13.10 6.73 40.18
C TYR A 700 12.29 5.48 40.49
N ASN A 701 12.75 4.66 41.44
CA ASN A 701 11.98 3.52 41.94
C ASN A 701 10.94 3.95 43.00
N ALA A 702 10.10 3.02 43.44
CA ALA A 702 9.03 3.29 44.42
C ALA A 702 9.50 3.83 45.80
N VAL A 703 10.79 3.68 46.14
CA VAL A 703 11.37 4.23 47.38
C VAL A 703 12.07 5.59 47.17
N GLY A 704 12.00 6.15 45.95
CA GLY A 704 12.55 7.45 45.59
C GLY A 704 14.05 7.44 45.29
N GLN A 705 14.67 6.26 45.10
CA GLN A 705 16.04 6.17 44.63
C GLN A 705 16.09 6.38 43.12
N LYS A 706 17.05 7.18 42.64
CA LYS A 706 17.29 7.36 41.21
C LYS A 706 17.81 6.06 40.59
N VAL A 707 17.23 5.68 39.47
CA VAL A 707 17.46 4.44 38.73
C VAL A 707 18.26 4.70 37.47
N GLN A 708 17.88 5.73 36.71
CA GLN A 708 18.55 6.11 35.46
C GLN A 708 18.32 7.57 35.13
N THR A 709 19.26 8.22 34.42
CA THR A 709 19.04 9.52 33.77
C THR A 709 18.92 9.32 32.26
N LEU A 710 17.78 9.72 31.67
CA LEU A 710 17.51 9.58 30.24
C LEU A 710 17.95 10.81 29.43
N ILE A 711 17.85 12.00 30.03
CA ILE A 711 18.24 13.26 29.38
C ILE A 711 19.00 14.11 30.38
N ASP A 712 20.12 14.68 29.94
CA ASP A 712 20.87 15.71 30.66
C ASP A 712 21.54 16.67 29.65
N GLY A 713 20.80 17.68 29.19
CA GLY A 713 21.30 18.58 28.13
C GLY A 713 20.36 19.70 27.71
N VAL A 714 20.81 20.55 26.78
CA VAL A 714 20.00 21.64 26.20
C VAL A 714 19.23 21.11 24.99
N TRP A 715 17.93 21.37 24.96
CA TRP A 715 17.01 20.99 23.87
C TRP A 715 16.25 22.22 23.40
N ASP A 716 15.92 22.30 22.10
CA ASP A 716 15.18 23.40 21.50
C ASP A 716 13.69 23.41 21.89
N ALA A 717 12.93 24.44 21.52
CA ALA A 717 11.48 24.43 21.70
C ALA A 717 10.84 23.38 20.77
N GLY A 718 9.83 22.64 21.26
CA GLY A 718 9.19 21.59 20.47
C GLY A 718 8.60 20.47 21.32
N SER A 719 8.11 19.42 20.67
CA SER A 719 7.64 18.18 21.29
C SER A 719 8.67 17.07 21.07
N PHE A 720 8.92 16.27 22.09
CA PHE A 720 10.00 15.28 22.13
C PHE A 720 9.54 13.97 22.79
N THR A 721 10.17 12.88 22.37
CA THR A 721 10.00 11.54 22.93
C THR A 721 11.36 10.94 23.26
N VAL A 722 11.47 10.25 24.41
CA VAL A 722 12.70 9.55 24.82
C VAL A 722 12.36 8.19 25.41
N GLU A 723 13.03 7.15 24.94
CA GLU A 723 12.82 5.76 25.36
C GLU A 723 13.51 5.45 26.69
N TRP A 724 12.86 4.60 27.50
CA TRP A 724 13.47 3.86 28.59
C TRP A 724 13.31 2.36 28.35
N ASP A 725 14.43 1.66 28.20
CA ASP A 725 14.55 0.21 27.95
C ASP A 725 14.42 -0.67 29.21
N GLY A 726 13.90 -0.09 30.30
CA GLY A 726 13.73 -0.80 31.57
C GLY A 726 15.06 -1.18 32.24
N THR A 727 16.18 -0.53 31.90
CA THR A 727 17.47 -0.73 32.58
C THR A 727 17.71 0.27 33.72
N ILE A 728 18.81 0.10 34.45
CA ILE A 728 19.33 1.03 35.45
C ILE A 728 20.70 1.56 34.97
N ASP A 729 21.24 2.63 35.57
CA ASP A 729 22.50 3.29 35.14
C ASP A 729 23.73 2.37 34.93
N ASP A 730 23.74 1.15 35.48
CA ASP A 730 24.82 0.16 35.28
C ASP A 730 24.54 -0.87 34.16
N GLY A 731 23.50 -0.63 33.36
CA GLY A 731 23.06 -1.46 32.22
C GLY A 731 22.30 -2.73 32.62
N LYS A 732 21.99 -2.93 33.90
CA LYS A 732 21.22 -4.10 34.35
C LYS A 732 19.71 -3.86 34.23
N PRO A 733 18.91 -4.93 34.05
CA PRO A 733 17.46 -4.83 34.07
C PRO A 733 16.95 -4.30 35.42
N ALA A 734 16.02 -3.35 35.37
CA ALA A 734 15.25 -2.90 36.52
C ALA A 734 14.22 -3.97 36.91
N LEU A 735 13.88 -4.10 38.20
CA LEU A 735 12.91 -5.10 38.66
C LEU A 735 11.48 -4.71 38.28
N SER A 736 10.59 -5.67 38.00
CA SER A 736 9.15 -5.42 37.81
C SER A 736 8.59 -4.63 39.01
N GLY A 737 7.84 -3.57 38.74
CA GLY A 737 7.34 -2.67 39.78
C GLY A 737 6.94 -1.29 39.30
N VAL A 738 6.59 -0.44 40.26
CA VAL A 738 6.20 0.96 40.01
C VAL A 738 7.45 1.84 40.00
N TYR A 739 7.58 2.64 38.93
CA TYR A 739 8.60 3.65 38.76
C TYR A 739 7.98 5.02 38.54
N PHE A 740 8.78 6.05 38.74
CA PHE A 740 8.42 7.44 38.53
C PHE A 740 9.44 8.10 37.63
N TYR A 741 8.99 8.75 36.56
CA TYR A 741 9.84 9.56 35.70
C TYR A 741 9.58 11.04 35.99
N GLN A 742 10.66 11.82 36.05
CA GLN A 742 10.63 13.19 36.50
C GLN A 742 11.36 14.11 35.51
N LEU A 743 10.61 15.04 34.93
CA LEU A 743 11.12 16.08 34.04
C LEU A 743 11.44 17.34 34.84
N LYS A 744 12.68 17.85 34.70
CA LYS A 744 13.13 19.12 35.30
C LYS A 744 13.54 20.08 34.20
N VAL A 745 12.86 21.21 34.10
CA VAL A 745 13.10 22.25 33.09
C VAL A 745 12.90 23.62 33.73
N GLY A 746 13.90 24.50 33.69
CA GLY A 746 13.76 25.89 34.14
C GLY A 746 13.27 26.08 35.58
N GLY A 747 13.59 25.14 36.48
CA GLY A 747 13.12 25.13 37.88
C GLY A 747 11.73 24.53 38.12
N ARG A 748 11.01 24.13 37.06
CA ARG A 748 9.82 23.29 37.16
C ARG A 748 10.21 21.82 37.29
N VAL A 749 9.43 21.07 38.06
CA VAL A 749 9.59 19.63 38.23
C VAL A 749 8.22 18.99 38.07
N GLU A 750 8.08 18.14 37.06
CA GLU A 750 6.89 17.33 36.82
C GLU A 750 7.22 15.85 36.99
N THR A 751 6.31 15.07 37.56
CA THR A 751 6.54 13.65 37.85
C THR A 751 5.31 12.84 37.53
N LYS A 752 5.50 11.75 36.78
CA LYS A 752 4.44 10.80 36.44
C LYS A 752 4.88 9.37 36.77
N LYS A 753 3.91 8.46 36.79
CA LYS A 753 4.06 7.07 37.24
C LYS A 753 4.05 6.14 36.03
N MET A 754 4.94 5.15 36.04
CA MET A 754 4.94 4.04 35.09
C MET A 754 5.07 2.70 35.79
N VAL A 755 4.65 1.63 35.12
CA VAL A 755 4.65 0.26 35.65
C VAL A 755 5.45 -0.63 34.71
N LEU A 756 6.57 -1.17 35.21
CA LEU A 756 7.37 -2.17 34.51
C LEU A 756 6.91 -3.58 34.93
N ILE A 757 6.67 -4.44 33.94
CA ILE A 757 6.26 -5.85 34.11
C ILE A 757 7.20 -6.70 33.25
N GLN A 758 8.33 -7.10 33.83
CA GLN A 758 9.18 -8.19 33.31
C GLN A 758 8.63 -9.55 33.73
#